data_AF-A0A5R8Z0B0-F1
#
_entry.id   AF-A0A5R8Z0B0-F1
#
_cell.length_a   1.000
_cell.length_b   1.000
_cell.length_c   1.000
_cell.angle_alpha   90.00
_cell.angle_beta   90.00
_cell.angle_gamma   90.00
#
_symmetry.space_group_name_H-M   'P 1'
#
loop_
_entity.id
_entity.type
_entity.pdbx_description
1 polymer ?
#
loop_
_entity_poly.entity_id
_entity_poly.type
_entity_poly.pdbx_seq_one_letter_code
_entity_poly.pdbx_strand_id
1 'polypeptide(L)'
;MLRPLVTGIAAAVAAATAVAAAPAIPALAATTTLYVSPSGTGSACSSAEPCSLDAAQTAVRSQNGSMSGDIVVQLADGVYRRTSPLRFTAADSGSNGYRVVWQAAPGARPVISGARQVTGWTVADSGKNIWKASVGTGIDARQLYVDGRMATRARTTVNRADFTATGTGLRFSNSALSYLNNLAGQSRIELEGIGSFTDRYVPVQSISGNFITMKQPAWNNNTFGYDTIVNPYRKGPMYLENAYEFLDSPGEWYLNTGTGVLYYIPPSGKNMSTADVELPLLQSLVQLGGTYAAPAHHITFSGITFAGTSWLGPSSNQGYADQQTGAYISGDWNWPSNALSSCQYGCTQFESVRPHWNQMPAAVQVSAANTISFVRDRFLNLGQTALGIGNDANAHASGVGLGASSITVTGNVFAYSAAGAVVAGGVQADAHHPSDSRMVNRDLTFTDNLVHDIGVDYRGITSFLPTYVTNATISHNEIYNMPYLGVAFGYGWGSNDAGGSPDYTNRGLYNYQPRYSTATTASNNKITQNYVHDVMQQMNDGACVYTLSANPGGQISGNYCLRAGTGQFGLYFDEGSRSITATNNVFDGSWWMFAHGNYQGGNNTGALTVTNNWASSSSTDVTNGDRGNTVYGNTTVTNGNWPTGARSVMSAAGLEAAYQDIKNETVPSPSPSPSASPSSSPSQSPSASPSSSPSPSPSPSPSPSPSPSPSPSPSQSPSQSPSQSPGGGGCAATYRVVNEWPGGFQGEVTVRNSGVTATTSWSVSWMFPSGQTITQVWNGTLSQSGSAVSVSNVSYNGALGAGASTTFGFTGSSSGSNGAPASLTCTAS
;
A
#
# COMPACT_ATOMS: atom_id res chain seq x y z
N MET A 1 -76.79 10.91 -60.36
CA MET A 1 -77.78 9.91 -59.87
C MET A 1 -78.15 10.26 -58.42
N LEU A 2 -79.01 9.48 -57.75
CA LEU A 2 -79.75 9.94 -56.56
C LEU A 2 -78.97 9.87 -55.21
N ARG A 3 -79.56 10.55 -54.22
CA ARG A 3 -79.27 10.67 -52.76
C ARG A 3 -79.29 9.31 -52.00
N PRO A 4 -78.82 9.16 -50.73
CA PRO A 4 -78.89 10.10 -49.57
C PRO A 4 -77.54 10.33 -48.80
N LEU A 5 -77.34 11.18 -47.77
CA LEU A 5 -78.07 11.52 -46.51
C LEU A 5 -78.16 10.30 -45.54
N VAL A 6 -77.86 10.31 -44.23
CA VAL A 6 -77.50 11.29 -43.15
C VAL A 6 -76.47 10.53 -42.22
N THR A 7 -75.76 10.99 -41.15
CA THR A 7 -75.63 12.16 -40.25
C THR A 7 -74.22 12.15 -39.59
N GLY A 8 -73.76 13.20 -38.88
CA GLY A 8 -72.53 13.12 -38.06
C GLY A 8 -72.11 14.37 -37.27
N ILE A 9 -72.73 14.60 -36.10
CA ILE A 9 -72.29 15.39 -34.91
C ILE A 9 -71.34 16.59 -35.13
N ALA A 10 -71.78 17.80 -34.77
CA ALA A 10 -70.92 18.95 -34.53
C ALA A 10 -70.44 19.01 -33.07
N ALA A 11 -69.17 19.34 -32.85
CA ALA A 11 -68.60 19.66 -31.53
C ALA A 11 -67.70 20.89 -31.64
N ALA A 12 -68.03 21.95 -30.90
CA ALA A 12 -67.21 23.15 -30.78
C ALA A 12 -66.44 23.12 -29.45
N VAL A 13 -65.12 23.23 -29.49
CA VAL A 13 -64.25 23.36 -28.31
C VAL A 13 -63.32 24.56 -28.54
N ALA A 14 -63.17 25.40 -27.52
CA ALA A 14 -62.45 26.66 -27.63
C ALA A 14 -60.94 26.46 -27.73
N ALA A 15 -60.28 27.27 -28.58
CA ALA A 15 -58.83 27.34 -28.64
C ALA A 15 -58.29 28.13 -27.43
N ALA A 16 -57.88 27.42 -26.38
CA ALA A 16 -57.13 28.03 -25.29
C ALA A 16 -55.68 28.29 -25.73
N THR A 17 -55.27 29.57 -25.74
CA THR A 17 -53.89 29.97 -26.00
C THR A 17 -53.00 29.56 -24.82
N ALA A 18 -52.33 28.42 -24.94
CA ALA A 18 -51.30 28.00 -24.00
C ALA A 18 -50.09 28.95 -24.09
N VAL A 19 -49.87 29.76 -23.06
CA VAL A 19 -48.61 30.50 -22.90
C VAL A 19 -47.53 29.48 -22.61
N ALA A 20 -46.65 29.24 -23.58
CA ALA A 20 -45.49 28.38 -23.38
C ALA A 20 -44.56 29.01 -22.34
N ALA A 21 -44.52 28.43 -21.14
CA ALA A 21 -43.51 28.78 -20.16
C ALA A 21 -42.13 28.48 -20.78
N ALA A 22 -41.22 29.46 -20.74
CA ALA A 22 -39.83 29.22 -21.14
C ALA A 22 -39.25 28.07 -20.28
N PRO A 23 -38.49 27.13 -20.87
CA PRO A 23 -37.83 26.10 -20.07
C PRO A 23 -36.95 26.77 -19.03
N ALA A 24 -37.10 26.38 -17.77
CA ALA A 24 -36.28 26.91 -16.69
C ALA A 24 -34.80 26.67 -17.03
N ILE A 25 -33.99 27.73 -17.00
CA ILE A 25 -32.53 27.60 -17.08
C ILE A 25 -32.13 26.66 -15.94
N PRO A 26 -31.41 25.55 -16.19
CA PRO A 26 -30.98 24.68 -15.12
C PRO A 26 -30.11 25.50 -14.16
N ALA A 27 -30.53 25.57 -12.90
CA ALA A 27 -29.75 26.26 -11.88
C ALA A 27 -28.35 25.62 -11.82
N LEU A 28 -27.31 26.44 -11.83
CA LEU A 28 -25.94 25.97 -11.65
C LEU A 28 -25.87 25.19 -10.33
N ALA A 29 -25.36 23.95 -10.38
CA ALA A 29 -25.28 23.07 -9.22
C ALA A 29 -24.50 23.77 -8.10
N ALA A 30 -25.02 23.72 -6.88
CA ALA A 30 -24.51 24.53 -5.78
C ALA A 30 -23.24 23.90 -5.20
N THR A 31 -22.08 24.30 -5.71
CA THR A 31 -20.78 23.81 -5.25
C THR A 31 -20.40 24.42 -3.90
N THR A 32 -20.43 23.61 -2.84
CA THR A 32 -19.92 24.01 -1.52
C THR A 32 -18.41 23.82 -1.49
N THR A 33 -17.64 24.87 -1.13
CA THR A 33 -16.18 24.81 -1.03
C THR A 33 -15.73 24.96 0.43
N LEU A 34 -15.00 23.97 0.93
CA LEU A 34 -14.37 23.94 2.25
C LEU A 34 -12.85 24.13 2.07
N TYR A 35 -12.29 25.15 2.72
CA TYR A 35 -10.89 25.55 2.57
C TYR A 35 -10.04 25.00 3.71
N VAL A 36 -8.90 24.40 3.36
CA VAL A 36 -8.03 23.67 4.30
C VAL A 36 -6.59 24.15 4.15
N SER A 37 -5.84 24.30 5.25
CA SER A 37 -4.40 24.61 5.20
C SER A 37 -3.61 23.80 6.23
N PRO A 38 -2.28 23.61 6.08
CA PRO A 38 -1.49 22.82 7.03
C PRO A 38 -1.49 23.37 8.47
N SER A 39 -1.76 24.67 8.62
CA SER A 39 -1.89 25.38 9.90
C SER A 39 -3.33 25.84 10.19
N GLY A 40 -4.32 25.26 9.51
CA GLY A 40 -5.71 25.72 9.56
C GLY A 40 -6.41 25.37 10.87
N THR A 41 -6.94 26.39 11.55
CA THR A 41 -7.66 26.27 12.84
C THR A 41 -9.08 26.85 12.81
N GLY A 42 -9.54 27.35 11.66
CA GLY A 42 -10.89 27.89 11.50
C GLY A 42 -11.96 26.80 11.68
N SER A 43 -13.06 27.11 12.35
CA SER A 43 -14.20 26.19 12.48
C SER A 43 -15.16 26.26 11.27
N ALA A 44 -15.12 27.37 10.51
CA ALA A 44 -15.97 27.58 9.34
C ALA A 44 -15.44 26.95 8.04
N CYS A 45 -14.17 26.48 8.01
CA CYS A 45 -13.48 26.03 6.79
C CYS A 45 -13.63 27.03 5.62
N SER A 46 -13.51 28.33 5.87
CA SER A 46 -13.70 29.38 4.85
C SER A 46 -12.37 29.82 4.26
N SER A 47 -12.39 30.55 3.14
CA SER A 47 -11.16 31.08 2.53
C SER A 47 -10.42 32.11 3.40
N ALA A 48 -11.13 32.76 4.33
CA ALA A 48 -10.54 33.65 5.34
C ALA A 48 -10.13 32.90 6.62
N GLU A 49 -10.81 31.81 6.94
CA GLU A 49 -10.57 30.97 8.13
C GLU A 49 -10.45 29.48 7.72
N PRO A 50 -9.33 29.09 7.06
CA PRO A 50 -9.13 27.72 6.63
C PRO A 50 -8.97 26.78 7.84
N CYS A 51 -9.45 25.55 7.69
CA CYS A 51 -9.50 24.55 8.74
C CYS A 51 -8.45 23.44 8.54
N SER A 52 -8.41 22.46 9.45
CA SER A 52 -7.58 21.26 9.32
C SER A 52 -8.27 20.18 8.48
N LEU A 53 -7.53 19.18 8.00
CA LEU A 53 -8.10 18.06 7.23
C LEU A 53 -9.21 17.30 8.00
N ASP A 54 -9.02 17.12 9.31
CA ASP A 54 -9.99 16.42 10.18
C ASP A 54 -11.25 17.26 10.43
N ALA A 55 -11.10 18.59 10.54
CA ALA A 55 -12.21 19.52 10.60
C ALA A 55 -12.99 19.55 9.27
N ALA A 56 -12.28 19.58 8.13
CA ALA A 56 -12.88 19.50 6.80
C ALA A 56 -13.66 18.19 6.60
N GLN A 57 -13.11 17.04 7.02
CA GLN A 57 -13.80 15.75 6.96
C GLN A 57 -15.09 15.75 7.82
N THR A 58 -15.02 16.37 9.00
CA THR A 58 -16.17 16.55 9.89
C THR A 58 -17.23 17.48 9.27
N ALA A 59 -16.82 18.52 8.55
CA ALA A 59 -17.71 19.40 7.81
C ALA A 59 -18.38 18.67 6.62
N VAL A 60 -17.65 17.88 5.84
CA VAL A 60 -18.23 17.00 4.79
C VAL A 60 -19.33 16.12 5.37
N ARG A 61 -19.04 15.39 6.46
CA ARG A 61 -19.98 14.48 7.15
C ARG A 61 -21.26 15.14 7.69
N SER A 62 -21.28 16.47 7.84
CA SER A 62 -22.49 17.19 8.26
C SER A 62 -23.27 17.83 7.09
N GLN A 63 -22.73 17.76 5.87
CA GLN A 63 -23.26 18.45 4.68
C GLN A 63 -23.62 17.48 3.53
N ASN A 64 -22.99 16.31 3.47
CA ASN A 64 -23.16 15.35 2.38
C ASN A 64 -24.49 14.57 2.39
N GLY A 65 -25.33 14.70 3.42
CA GLY A 65 -26.57 13.93 3.56
C GLY A 65 -27.67 14.21 2.54
N SER A 66 -27.63 15.35 1.83
CA SER A 66 -28.62 15.71 0.80
C SER A 66 -28.04 16.73 -0.21
N MET A 67 -27.02 16.32 -0.96
CA MET A 67 -26.27 17.22 -1.85
C MET A 67 -27.08 17.74 -3.05
N SER A 68 -26.79 18.96 -3.48
CA SER A 68 -27.33 19.64 -4.68
C SER A 68 -26.24 20.17 -5.62
N GLY A 69 -25.01 19.71 -5.40
CA GLY A 69 -23.77 20.04 -6.08
C GLY A 69 -22.62 19.28 -5.41
N ASP A 70 -21.44 19.27 -6.04
CA ASP A 70 -20.25 18.65 -5.45
C ASP A 70 -19.80 19.43 -4.20
N ILE A 71 -19.30 18.71 -3.19
CA ILE A 71 -18.58 19.32 -2.05
C ILE A 71 -17.09 19.27 -2.37
N VAL A 72 -16.49 20.43 -2.55
CA VAL A 72 -15.06 20.58 -2.86
C VAL A 72 -14.30 20.89 -1.57
N VAL A 73 -13.35 20.03 -1.20
CA VAL A 73 -12.40 20.27 -0.12
C VAL A 73 -11.09 20.74 -0.75
N GLN A 74 -10.81 22.03 -0.66
CA GLN A 74 -9.70 22.70 -1.35
C GLN A 74 -8.51 22.89 -0.40
N LEU A 75 -7.43 22.17 -0.69
CA LEU A 75 -6.18 22.17 0.08
C LEU A 75 -5.25 23.26 -0.44
N ALA A 76 -4.93 24.22 0.43
CA ALA A 76 -3.84 25.17 0.22
C ALA A 76 -2.46 24.48 0.20
N ASP A 77 -1.42 25.22 -0.18
CA ASP A 77 -0.09 24.66 -0.34
C ASP A 77 0.59 24.24 0.98
N GLY A 78 1.56 23.31 0.87
CA GLY A 78 2.41 22.88 1.98
C GLY A 78 2.14 21.47 2.52
N VAL A 79 2.80 21.14 3.64
CA VAL A 79 2.91 19.76 4.16
C VAL A 79 1.97 19.51 5.33
N TYR A 80 0.91 18.76 5.07
CA TYR A 80 -0.05 18.24 6.04
C TYR A 80 0.52 16.98 6.72
N ARG A 81 1.40 17.17 7.72
CA ARG A 81 2.01 16.06 8.46
C ARG A 81 0.96 15.36 9.34
N ARG A 82 0.99 14.02 9.35
CA ARG A 82 0.01 13.16 10.01
C ARG A 82 0.66 12.29 11.09
N THR A 83 0.02 12.23 12.25
CA THR A 83 0.30 11.25 13.32
C THR A 83 -0.66 10.06 13.29
N SER A 84 -1.68 10.11 12.44
CA SER A 84 -2.63 9.01 12.18
C SER A 84 -3.17 9.07 10.74
N PRO A 85 -3.51 7.91 10.12
CA PRO A 85 -4.09 7.86 8.79
C PRO A 85 -5.45 8.58 8.72
N LEU A 86 -5.75 9.21 7.59
CA LEU A 86 -7.09 9.73 7.29
C LEU A 86 -8.01 8.56 6.94
N ARG A 87 -9.05 8.31 7.73
CA ARG A 87 -10.01 7.24 7.47
C ARG A 87 -11.28 7.77 6.83
N PHE A 88 -11.60 7.24 5.65
CA PHE A 88 -12.81 7.52 4.88
C PHE A 88 -13.72 6.28 4.86
N THR A 89 -15.02 6.52 4.91
CA THR A 89 -16.08 5.51 5.10
C THR A 89 -17.32 5.90 4.28
N ALA A 90 -18.40 5.13 4.36
CA ALA A 90 -19.70 5.51 3.79
C ALA A 90 -20.24 6.86 4.33
N ALA A 91 -19.82 7.31 5.51
CA ALA A 91 -20.20 8.62 6.04
C ALA A 91 -19.51 9.79 5.31
N ASP A 92 -18.45 9.51 4.53
CA ASP A 92 -17.68 10.51 3.78
C ASP A 92 -18.07 10.56 2.30
N SER A 93 -19.04 9.75 1.89
CA SER A 93 -19.48 9.59 0.51
C SER A 93 -20.18 10.82 -0.07
N GLY A 94 -20.18 10.95 -1.39
CA GLY A 94 -21.10 11.84 -2.11
C GLY A 94 -22.52 11.26 -2.20
N SER A 95 -23.55 12.12 -2.23
CA SER A 95 -24.97 11.75 -2.35
C SER A 95 -25.65 12.41 -3.55
N ASN A 96 -26.86 11.96 -3.90
CA ASN A 96 -27.70 12.50 -4.99
C ASN A 96 -27.01 12.55 -6.38
N GLY A 97 -25.99 11.73 -6.60
CA GLY A 97 -25.18 11.71 -7.83
C GLY A 97 -23.98 12.66 -7.84
N TYR A 98 -23.80 13.47 -6.80
CA TYR A 98 -22.67 14.38 -6.61
C TYR A 98 -21.51 13.70 -5.87
N ARG A 99 -20.34 14.36 -5.89
CA ARG A 99 -19.07 13.86 -5.35
C ARG A 99 -18.57 14.71 -4.18
N VAL A 100 -17.73 14.09 -3.35
CA VAL A 100 -16.83 14.81 -2.44
C VAL A 100 -15.44 14.83 -3.07
N VAL A 101 -14.95 16.02 -3.42
CA VAL A 101 -13.72 16.23 -4.19
C VAL A 101 -12.65 16.87 -3.31
N TRP A 102 -11.68 16.07 -2.87
CA TRP A 102 -10.48 16.52 -2.15
C TRP A 102 -9.42 16.91 -3.17
N GLN A 103 -9.11 18.19 -3.28
CA GLN A 103 -8.23 18.67 -4.34
C GLN A 103 -7.25 19.75 -3.90
N ALA A 104 -6.14 19.89 -4.62
CA ALA A 104 -5.29 21.06 -4.54
C ALA A 104 -6.06 22.34 -4.91
N ALA A 105 -5.69 23.45 -4.27
CA ALA A 105 -5.99 24.80 -4.74
C ALA A 105 -5.22 25.08 -6.06
N PRO A 106 -5.70 25.96 -6.94
CA PRO A 106 -5.00 26.31 -8.18
C PRO A 106 -3.55 26.75 -7.93
N GLY A 107 -2.59 25.99 -8.48
CA GLY A 107 -1.16 26.24 -8.33
C GLY A 107 -0.50 25.71 -7.05
N ALA A 108 -1.27 25.19 -6.09
CA ALA A 108 -0.75 24.54 -4.88
C ALA A 108 -0.30 23.09 -5.15
N ARG A 109 0.60 22.57 -4.32
CA ARG A 109 1.07 21.17 -4.35
C ARG A 109 1.01 20.57 -2.93
N PRO A 110 -0.19 20.39 -2.37
CA PRO A 110 -0.38 19.91 -1.00
C PRO A 110 0.21 18.50 -0.81
N VAL A 111 0.96 18.30 0.27
CA VAL A 111 1.59 17.02 0.61
C VAL A 111 0.96 16.46 1.89
N ILE A 112 0.22 15.35 1.78
CA ILE A 112 -0.21 14.56 2.94
C ILE A 112 0.96 13.62 3.29
N SER A 113 1.63 13.91 4.41
CA SER A 113 2.87 13.24 4.79
C SER A 113 2.74 12.43 6.07
N GLY A 114 3.19 11.18 6.05
CA GLY A 114 3.35 10.32 7.23
C GLY A 114 4.71 10.48 7.93
N ALA A 115 5.53 11.43 7.46
CA ALA A 115 6.87 11.69 7.96
C ALA A 115 6.95 12.93 8.84
N ARG A 116 7.98 12.95 9.67
CA ARG A 116 8.39 14.09 10.49
C ARG A 116 9.81 14.50 10.09
N GLN A 117 9.95 15.76 9.73
CA GLN A 117 11.20 16.34 9.31
C GLN A 117 12.24 16.34 10.45
N VAL A 118 13.48 16.06 10.10
CA VAL A 118 14.61 15.96 11.03
C VAL A 118 15.50 17.19 10.85
N THR A 119 15.60 17.99 11.91
CA THR A 119 16.41 19.21 11.98
C THR A 119 17.43 19.12 13.12
N GLY A 120 18.25 20.16 13.31
CA GLY A 120 19.28 20.16 14.36
C GLY A 120 20.48 19.26 14.04
N TRP A 121 20.80 19.09 12.76
CA TRP A 121 21.95 18.31 12.30
C TRP A 121 23.28 18.88 12.78
N THR A 122 24.12 18.00 13.34
CA THR A 122 25.47 18.30 13.82
C THR A 122 26.45 17.25 13.31
N VAL A 123 27.74 17.57 13.20
CA VAL A 123 28.76 16.59 12.84
C VAL A 123 28.93 15.59 13.99
N ALA A 124 28.93 14.30 13.66
CA ALA A 124 29.21 13.19 14.57
C ALA A 124 30.67 12.73 14.45
N ASP A 125 31.15 12.59 13.21
CA ASP A 125 32.53 12.23 12.85
C ASP A 125 32.92 13.05 11.60
N SER A 126 33.87 13.98 11.76
CA SER A 126 34.35 14.83 10.67
C SER A 126 35.31 14.12 9.71
N GLY A 127 35.97 13.04 10.15
CA GLY A 127 36.85 12.23 9.29
C GLY A 127 36.07 11.33 8.35
N LYS A 128 34.88 10.89 8.75
CA LYS A 128 33.94 10.10 7.93
C LYS A 128 32.81 10.90 7.28
N ASN A 129 32.71 12.21 7.55
CA ASN A 129 31.55 13.04 7.19
C ASN A 129 30.20 12.46 7.72
N ILE A 130 30.20 11.81 8.89
CA ILE A 130 28.94 11.36 9.51
C ILE A 130 28.32 12.55 10.24
N TRP A 131 27.07 12.86 9.91
CA TRP A 131 26.22 13.81 10.62
C TRP A 131 25.20 13.07 11.49
N LYS A 132 24.69 13.74 12.52
CA LYS A 132 23.65 13.22 13.42
C LYS A 132 22.60 14.26 13.80
N ALA A 133 21.41 13.79 14.10
CA ALA A 133 20.32 14.57 14.67
C ALA A 133 19.57 13.77 15.75
N SER A 134 18.98 14.46 16.72
CA SER A 134 18.12 13.83 17.72
C SER A 134 16.70 13.69 17.17
N VAL A 135 16.16 12.48 17.19
CA VAL A 135 14.81 12.14 16.71
C VAL A 135 13.89 11.64 17.83
N GLY A 136 14.44 11.33 19.00
CA GLY A 136 13.71 10.79 20.16
C GLY A 136 13.77 9.26 20.24
N THR A 137 13.79 8.74 21.47
CA THR A 137 13.92 7.30 21.78
C THR A 137 12.66 6.52 21.43
N GLY A 138 12.81 5.25 21.04
CA GLY A 138 11.68 4.33 20.77
C GLY A 138 11.00 4.52 19.41
N ILE A 139 11.41 5.52 18.63
CA ILE A 139 11.01 5.69 17.22
C ILE A 139 11.88 4.78 16.34
N ASP A 140 11.29 4.16 15.31
CA ASP A 140 11.96 3.25 14.37
C ASP A 140 11.40 3.42 12.95
N ALA A 141 12.21 3.10 11.93
CA ALA A 141 11.84 3.16 10.52
C ALA A 141 12.69 2.16 9.68
N ARG A 142 12.18 1.81 8.49
CA ARG A 142 12.94 1.13 7.44
C ARG A 142 13.50 2.07 6.38
N GLN A 143 12.87 3.22 6.16
CA GLN A 143 13.24 4.19 5.14
C GLN A 143 13.58 5.54 5.79
N LEU A 144 14.41 6.32 5.08
CA LEU A 144 14.67 7.73 5.34
C LEU A 144 14.66 8.44 3.97
N TYR A 145 14.08 9.63 3.91
CA TYR A 145 14.05 10.42 2.67
C TYR A 145 14.88 11.69 2.82
N VAL A 146 15.75 11.96 1.85
CA VAL A 146 16.66 13.11 1.82
C VAL A 146 16.50 13.80 0.46
N ASP A 147 16.18 15.09 0.47
CA ASP A 147 15.92 15.93 -0.72
C ASP A 147 14.89 15.30 -1.69
N GLY A 148 13.89 14.61 -1.16
CA GLY A 148 12.85 13.92 -1.94
C GLY A 148 13.29 12.60 -2.62
N ARG A 149 14.42 12.01 -2.22
CA ARG A 149 14.87 10.67 -2.62
C ARG A 149 15.09 9.77 -1.40
N MET A 150 14.98 8.45 -1.59
CA MET A 150 15.27 7.46 -0.54
C MET A 150 16.78 7.36 -0.27
N ALA A 151 17.18 7.36 1.00
CA ALA A 151 18.55 7.14 1.44
C ALA A 151 18.77 5.66 1.82
N THR A 152 19.96 5.13 1.52
CA THR A 152 20.32 3.72 1.74
C THR A 152 20.42 3.42 3.23
N ARG A 153 19.78 2.36 3.70
CA ARG A 153 19.95 1.88 5.08
C ARG A 153 21.36 1.29 5.23
N ALA A 154 22.14 1.74 6.21
CA ALA A 154 23.56 1.41 6.33
C ALA A 154 23.82 -0.11 6.30
N ARG A 155 24.66 -0.56 5.37
CA ARG A 155 24.76 -1.99 5.03
C ARG A 155 26.09 -2.43 4.42
N THR A 156 26.45 -3.69 4.68
CA THR A 156 27.63 -4.33 4.07
C THR A 156 27.23 -5.49 3.16
N THR A 157 27.86 -5.60 2.00
CA THR A 157 27.67 -6.73 1.07
C THR A 157 28.41 -7.94 1.60
N VAL A 158 27.78 -9.12 1.62
CA VAL A 158 28.36 -10.36 2.15
C VAL A 158 28.32 -11.49 1.12
N ASN A 159 29.44 -12.20 0.95
CA ASN A 159 29.53 -13.28 -0.03
C ASN A 159 28.69 -14.48 0.41
N ARG A 160 27.68 -14.88 -0.36
CA ARG A 160 26.82 -16.03 -0.02
C ARG A 160 27.59 -17.36 0.15
N ALA A 161 28.80 -17.47 -0.43
CA ALA A 161 29.69 -18.62 -0.28
C ALA A 161 30.44 -18.69 1.07
N ASP A 162 30.54 -17.59 1.82
CA ASP A 162 31.20 -17.55 3.12
C ASP A 162 30.34 -18.16 4.26
N PHE A 163 29.08 -18.53 3.97
CA PHE A 163 28.10 -18.98 4.94
C PHE A 163 27.59 -20.41 4.66
N THR A 164 27.32 -21.16 5.73
CA THR A 164 26.62 -22.44 5.72
C THR A 164 25.33 -22.32 6.52
N ALA A 165 24.20 -22.67 5.91
CA ALA A 165 22.89 -22.61 6.56
C ALA A 165 22.66 -23.76 7.54
N THR A 166 21.91 -23.48 8.60
CA THR A 166 21.47 -24.42 9.64
C THR A 166 20.02 -24.11 10.03
N GLY A 167 19.35 -24.98 10.77
CA GLY A 167 17.94 -24.77 11.18
C GLY A 167 17.67 -23.55 12.07
N THR A 168 18.70 -22.81 12.51
CA THR A 168 18.57 -21.61 13.36
C THR A 168 19.33 -20.38 12.83
N GLY A 169 19.96 -20.46 11.66
CA GLY A 169 20.66 -19.34 11.04
C GLY A 169 21.88 -19.76 10.21
N LEU A 170 22.88 -18.88 10.15
CA LEU A 170 24.06 -19.02 9.30
C LEU A 170 25.35 -19.14 10.12
N ARG A 171 26.18 -20.16 9.83
CA ARG A 171 27.59 -20.18 10.27
C ARG A 171 28.48 -19.58 9.20
N PHE A 172 29.35 -18.63 9.54
CA PHE A 172 30.36 -18.14 8.60
C PHE A 172 31.72 -18.82 8.80
N SER A 173 32.39 -19.16 7.69
CA SER A 173 33.69 -19.83 7.67
C SER A 173 34.86 -18.86 7.43
N ASN A 174 34.61 -17.78 6.70
CA ASN A 174 35.62 -16.76 6.38
C ASN A 174 36.00 -15.96 7.63
N SER A 175 37.27 -16.03 8.04
CA SER A 175 37.78 -15.34 9.23
C SER A 175 37.74 -13.82 9.10
N ALA A 176 37.70 -13.26 7.89
CA ALA A 176 37.51 -11.82 7.68
C ALA A 176 36.17 -11.32 8.24
N LEU A 177 35.14 -12.17 8.34
CA LEU A 177 33.83 -11.83 8.92
C LEU A 177 33.82 -11.86 10.46
N SER A 178 34.95 -12.12 11.13
CA SER A 178 35.02 -12.20 12.60
C SER A 178 34.62 -10.92 13.33
N TYR A 179 34.63 -9.76 12.65
CA TYR A 179 34.13 -8.51 13.22
C TYR A 179 32.62 -8.52 13.49
N LEU A 180 31.84 -9.35 12.77
CA LEU A 180 30.38 -9.47 12.94
C LEU A 180 29.98 -9.87 14.38
N ASN A 181 30.84 -10.61 15.10
CA ASN A 181 30.61 -11.00 16.50
C ASN A 181 30.59 -9.79 17.46
N ASN A 182 31.16 -8.64 17.06
CA ASN A 182 31.37 -7.48 17.93
C ASN A 182 30.43 -6.29 17.62
N LEU A 183 29.53 -6.42 16.63
CA LEU A 183 28.62 -5.34 16.22
C LEU A 183 27.66 -4.93 17.34
N ALA A 184 27.44 -3.62 17.49
CA ALA A 184 26.46 -3.08 18.40
C ALA A 184 25.02 -3.37 17.92
N GLY A 185 24.13 -3.69 18.86
CA GLY A 185 22.70 -3.81 18.58
C GLY A 185 22.30 -4.95 17.63
N GLN A 186 23.06 -6.04 17.59
CA GLN A 186 22.89 -7.19 16.67
C GLN A 186 21.44 -7.64 16.42
N SER A 187 20.57 -7.57 17.43
CA SER A 187 19.15 -7.94 17.32
C SER A 187 18.29 -6.98 16.48
N ARG A 188 18.87 -5.90 15.95
CA ARG A 188 18.31 -5.00 14.93
C ARG A 188 18.84 -5.28 13.51
N ILE A 189 19.93 -6.04 13.36
CA ILE A 189 20.52 -6.36 12.06
C ILE A 189 19.55 -7.23 11.27
N GLU A 190 19.58 -7.09 9.95
CA GLU A 190 18.83 -7.93 9.03
C GLU A 190 19.72 -8.47 7.92
N LEU A 191 19.39 -9.64 7.42
CA LEU A 191 19.94 -10.23 6.21
C LEU A 191 18.97 -9.97 5.05
N GLU A 192 19.37 -9.12 4.09
CA GLU A 192 18.73 -8.99 2.77
C GLU A 192 19.32 -10.05 1.83
N GLY A 193 18.49 -10.75 1.05
CA GLY A 193 18.92 -11.75 0.09
C GLY A 193 18.09 -11.75 -1.18
N ILE A 194 18.68 -11.21 -2.26
CA ILE A 194 18.02 -11.06 -3.56
C ILE A 194 18.07 -12.40 -4.32
N GLY A 195 16.95 -12.84 -4.89
CA GLY A 195 16.81 -14.07 -5.68
C GLY A 195 16.76 -13.82 -7.20
N SER A 196 16.02 -14.65 -7.93
CA SER A 196 15.58 -14.38 -9.32
C SER A 196 14.46 -13.36 -9.36
N PHE A 197 13.37 -13.64 -8.63
CA PHE A 197 12.10 -12.89 -8.63
C PHE A 197 11.63 -12.51 -7.22
N THR A 198 12.28 -13.02 -6.16
CA THR A 198 12.01 -12.63 -4.77
C THR A 198 13.06 -11.69 -4.19
N ASP A 199 12.64 -10.84 -3.24
CA ASP A 199 13.54 -10.05 -2.39
C ASP A 199 13.23 -10.28 -0.91
N ARG A 200 14.16 -10.90 -0.18
CA ARG A 200 13.90 -11.60 1.08
C ARG A 200 14.65 -10.99 2.26
N TYR A 201 13.98 -10.81 3.40
CA TYR A 201 14.57 -10.23 4.61
C TYR A 201 14.37 -11.12 5.84
N VAL A 202 15.46 -11.34 6.59
CA VAL A 202 15.47 -12.07 7.87
C VAL A 202 16.16 -11.23 8.95
N PRO A 203 15.47 -10.86 10.05
CA PRO A 203 16.12 -10.20 11.17
C PRO A 203 16.95 -11.16 12.03
N VAL A 204 18.15 -10.71 12.38
CA VAL A 204 19.11 -11.38 13.26
C VAL A 204 18.61 -11.35 14.70
N GLN A 205 18.87 -12.42 15.44
CA GLN A 205 18.68 -12.51 16.89
C GLN A 205 19.98 -12.19 17.64
N SER A 206 21.10 -12.78 17.23
CA SER A 206 22.45 -12.55 17.80
C SER A 206 23.55 -13.08 16.87
N ILE A 207 24.79 -12.62 17.07
CA ILE A 207 25.99 -13.08 16.38
C ILE A 207 27.07 -13.41 17.41
N SER A 208 27.53 -14.66 17.46
CA SER A 208 28.57 -15.11 18.38
C SER A 208 29.29 -16.36 17.87
N GLY A 209 30.60 -16.48 18.14
CA GLY A 209 31.37 -17.69 17.86
C GLY A 209 31.32 -18.16 16.40
N ASN A 210 31.33 -17.23 15.44
CA ASN A 210 31.12 -17.43 14.00
C ASN A 210 29.72 -17.87 13.54
N PHE A 211 28.71 -17.74 14.40
CA PHE A 211 27.33 -18.09 14.11
C PHE A 211 26.38 -16.89 14.24
N ILE A 212 25.63 -16.60 13.18
CA ILE A 212 24.50 -15.66 13.15
C ILE A 212 23.23 -16.46 13.45
N THR A 213 22.69 -16.29 14.65
CA THR A 213 21.37 -16.81 15.02
C THR A 213 20.31 -15.89 14.45
N MET A 214 19.34 -16.43 13.73
CA MET A 214 18.24 -15.68 13.11
C MET A 214 16.98 -15.77 13.95
N LYS A 215 16.12 -14.74 13.91
CA LYS A 215 14.82 -14.78 14.59
C LYS A 215 13.90 -15.81 13.94
N GLN A 216 13.06 -16.43 14.78
CA GLN A 216 12.01 -17.35 14.34
C GLN A 216 10.62 -16.72 14.57
N PRO A 217 9.61 -17.03 13.72
CA PRO A 217 9.65 -17.96 12.58
C PRO A 217 10.31 -17.40 11.29
N ALA A 218 10.76 -16.14 11.29
CA ALA A 218 11.31 -15.46 10.10
C ALA A 218 12.36 -16.26 9.31
N TRP A 219 13.28 -16.95 9.98
CA TRP A 219 14.28 -17.78 9.31
C TRP A 219 13.64 -18.96 8.59
N ASN A 220 12.84 -19.77 9.29
CA ASN A 220 12.15 -20.91 8.68
C ASN A 220 11.34 -20.46 7.45
N ASN A 221 10.56 -19.38 7.57
CA ASN A 221 9.74 -18.81 6.51
C ASN A 221 10.55 -18.42 5.25
N ASN A 222 11.81 -17.98 5.40
CA ASN A 222 12.67 -17.53 4.30
C ASN A 222 13.56 -18.61 3.68
N THR A 223 13.77 -19.73 4.39
CA THR A 223 14.61 -20.86 3.92
C THR A 223 13.84 -21.91 3.13
N PHE A 224 12.61 -21.60 2.74
CA PHE A 224 11.58 -22.60 2.44
C PHE A 224 10.68 -22.14 1.29
N GLY A 225 10.30 -23.07 0.41
CA GLY A 225 9.52 -22.77 -0.80
C GLY A 225 10.39 -22.71 -2.04
N TYR A 226 10.22 -21.66 -2.85
CA TYR A 226 10.96 -21.43 -4.09
C TYR A 226 11.80 -20.15 -4.01
N ASP A 227 12.89 -20.07 -4.79
CA ASP A 227 13.79 -18.91 -4.84
C ASP A 227 14.26 -18.45 -3.43
N THR A 228 14.62 -19.41 -2.58
CA THR A 228 14.82 -19.18 -1.12
C THR A 228 16.11 -18.44 -0.79
N ILE A 229 16.23 -17.87 0.42
CA ILE A 229 17.45 -17.12 0.81
C ILE A 229 18.72 -18.00 0.85
N VAL A 230 18.55 -19.30 1.13
CA VAL A 230 19.63 -20.31 1.16
C VAL A 230 19.91 -20.85 -0.24
N ASN A 231 18.86 -21.11 -1.02
CA ASN A 231 18.92 -21.68 -2.36
C ASN A 231 17.99 -20.92 -3.31
N PRO A 232 18.44 -19.79 -3.86
CA PRO A 232 17.71 -19.06 -4.90
C PRO A 232 18.03 -19.65 -6.29
N TYR A 233 17.18 -19.39 -7.28
CA TYR A 233 17.47 -19.79 -8.65
C TYR A 233 18.64 -18.97 -9.22
N ARG A 234 18.63 -17.66 -8.98
CA ARG A 234 19.74 -16.74 -9.26
C ARG A 234 20.38 -16.32 -7.95
N LYS A 235 21.70 -16.52 -7.83
CA LYS A 235 22.49 -16.09 -6.67
C LYS A 235 22.76 -14.58 -6.74
N GLY A 236 21.72 -13.78 -6.53
CA GLY A 236 21.81 -12.33 -6.42
C GLY A 236 22.61 -11.88 -5.19
N PRO A 237 22.83 -10.56 -5.04
CA PRO A 237 23.49 -9.99 -3.87
C PRO A 237 22.84 -10.40 -2.55
N MET A 238 23.63 -10.30 -1.47
CA MET A 238 23.21 -10.57 -0.11
C MET A 238 23.90 -9.52 0.79
N TYR A 239 23.15 -8.94 1.72
CA TYR A 239 23.64 -7.84 2.57
C TYR A 239 23.29 -8.08 4.03
N LEU A 240 24.13 -7.56 4.93
CA LEU A 240 23.74 -7.33 6.32
C LEU A 240 23.49 -5.83 6.50
N GLU A 241 22.33 -5.46 7.04
CA GLU A 241 21.89 -4.07 7.18
C GLU A 241 21.69 -3.64 8.64
N ASN A 242 21.54 -2.32 8.86
CA ASN A 242 21.04 -1.72 10.10
C ASN A 242 21.98 -1.86 11.33
N ALA A 243 23.29 -1.74 11.12
CA ALA A 243 24.31 -1.53 12.17
C ALA A 243 25.00 -0.16 11.97
N TYR A 244 25.55 0.43 13.03
CA TYR A 244 26.30 1.69 12.93
C TYR A 244 27.67 1.48 12.26
N GLU A 245 28.24 0.31 12.44
CA GLU A 245 29.53 -0.10 11.91
C GLU A 245 29.50 -0.36 10.39
N PHE A 246 28.30 -0.45 9.80
CA PHE A 246 28.09 -0.48 8.34
C PHE A 246 27.89 0.92 7.74
N LEU A 247 27.89 1.99 8.54
CA LEU A 247 27.73 3.37 8.05
C LEU A 247 29.09 3.87 7.54
N ASP A 248 29.37 3.64 6.25
CA ASP A 248 30.67 3.97 5.63
C ASP A 248 30.58 4.77 4.32
N SER A 249 29.43 4.75 3.63
CA SER A 249 29.28 5.26 2.27
C SER A 249 28.33 6.47 2.16
N PRO A 250 28.61 7.47 1.28
CA PRO A 250 27.70 8.59 1.06
C PRO A 250 26.32 8.16 0.55
N GLY A 251 25.28 8.71 1.18
CA GLY A 251 23.88 8.30 0.97
C GLY A 251 23.37 7.31 2.02
N GLU A 252 24.22 6.77 2.90
CA GLU A 252 23.81 5.85 3.95
C GLU A 252 23.33 6.53 5.24
N TRP A 253 22.39 5.88 5.95
CA TRP A 253 21.91 6.29 7.27
C TRP A 253 21.72 5.12 8.26
N TYR A 254 21.77 5.43 9.55
CA TYR A 254 21.51 4.49 10.63
C TYR A 254 20.73 5.17 11.77
N LEU A 255 19.72 4.49 12.32
CA LEU A 255 18.92 4.97 13.45
C LEU A 255 19.16 4.13 14.71
N ASN A 256 19.79 4.74 15.71
CA ASN A 256 19.87 4.18 17.05
C ASN A 256 18.58 4.48 17.83
N THR A 257 17.63 3.55 17.80
CA THR A 257 16.31 3.71 18.43
C THR A 257 16.38 3.79 19.97
N GLY A 258 17.42 3.19 20.58
CA GLY A 258 17.64 3.19 22.02
C GLY A 258 18.15 4.52 22.58
N THR A 259 18.98 5.25 21.82
CA THR A 259 19.42 6.62 22.19
C THR A 259 18.60 7.71 21.51
N GLY A 260 17.77 7.36 20.51
CA GLY A 260 16.98 8.31 19.73
C GLY A 260 17.81 9.20 18.79
N VAL A 261 18.94 8.69 18.28
CA VAL A 261 19.85 9.43 17.41
C VAL A 261 19.86 8.83 16.01
N LEU A 262 19.53 9.66 15.02
CA LEU A 262 19.68 9.35 13.60
C LEU A 262 21.06 9.82 13.12
N TYR A 263 21.74 9.00 12.33
CA TYR A 263 23.03 9.27 11.69
C TYR A 263 22.90 9.17 10.17
N TYR A 264 23.63 10.01 9.44
CA TYR A 264 23.61 10.06 7.96
C TYR A 264 24.98 10.50 7.42
N ILE A 265 25.45 9.90 6.33
CA ILE A 265 26.59 10.41 5.54
C ILE A 265 26.03 11.11 4.29
N PRO A 266 26.01 12.45 4.23
CA PRO A 266 25.56 13.16 3.04
C PRO A 266 26.61 13.08 1.91
N PRO A 267 26.19 13.26 0.64
CA PRO A 267 27.10 13.49 -0.47
C PRO A 267 28.11 14.61 -0.19
N SER A 268 29.33 14.48 -0.72
CA SER A 268 30.40 15.46 -0.48
C SER A 268 29.96 16.88 -0.88
N GLY A 269 30.15 17.84 0.03
CA GLY A 269 29.76 19.25 -0.16
C GLY A 269 28.27 19.57 0.08
N LYS A 270 27.40 18.58 0.32
CA LYS A 270 26.00 18.84 0.70
C LYS A 270 25.92 19.51 2.08
N ASN A 271 25.29 20.68 2.14
CA ASN A 271 25.02 21.36 3.41
C ASN A 271 23.82 20.72 4.14
N MET A 272 24.06 20.19 5.34
CA MET A 272 23.02 19.61 6.19
C MET A 272 22.14 20.63 6.92
N SER A 273 22.52 21.93 6.97
CA SER A 273 21.61 22.97 7.49
C SER A 273 20.50 23.35 6.49
N THR A 274 20.60 22.89 5.24
CA THR A 274 19.63 23.07 4.17
C THR A 274 19.32 21.74 3.46
N ALA A 275 19.54 20.61 4.14
CA ALA A 275 19.10 19.30 3.67
C ALA A 275 17.66 19.06 4.14
N ASP A 276 16.80 18.62 3.24
CA ASP A 276 15.42 18.28 3.59
C ASP A 276 15.36 16.79 3.93
N VAL A 277 15.34 16.47 5.23
CA VAL A 277 15.37 15.08 5.71
C VAL A 277 14.05 14.75 6.40
N GLU A 278 13.29 13.83 5.82
CA GLU A 278 11.99 13.38 6.32
C GLU A 278 12.08 11.95 6.84
N LEU A 279 11.80 11.77 8.15
CA LEU A 279 11.75 10.47 8.81
C LEU A 279 10.30 9.94 8.80
N PRO A 280 9.95 8.93 7.98
CA PRO A 280 8.62 8.35 7.93
C PRO A 280 8.25 7.61 9.23
N LEU A 281 7.04 7.86 9.73
CA LEU A 281 6.52 7.27 10.97
C LEU A 281 5.22 6.46 10.77
N LEU A 282 4.46 6.73 9.70
CA LEU A 282 3.22 6.00 9.39
C LEU A 282 3.42 4.90 8.34
N GLN A 283 2.70 3.80 8.49
CA GLN A 283 2.58 2.77 7.46
C GLN A 283 1.54 3.13 6.38
N SER A 284 0.50 3.88 6.73
CA SER A 284 -0.58 4.29 5.82
C SER A 284 -0.96 5.76 6.04
N LEU A 285 -1.38 6.42 4.96
CA LEU A 285 -1.78 7.83 4.94
C LEU A 285 -3.30 7.98 4.83
N VAL A 286 -3.93 7.11 4.04
CA VAL A 286 -5.37 7.12 3.74
C VAL A 286 -5.90 5.70 3.77
N GLN A 287 -7.00 5.51 4.50
CA GLN A 287 -7.75 4.25 4.61
C GLN A 287 -9.19 4.52 4.14
N LEU A 288 -9.50 4.23 2.88
CA LEU A 288 -10.80 4.48 2.28
C LEU A 288 -11.57 3.17 2.18
N GLY A 289 -12.51 2.95 3.09
CA GLY A 289 -13.39 1.80 3.01
C GLY A 289 -14.54 1.80 4.00
N GLY A 290 -15.68 1.34 3.50
CA GLY A 290 -16.90 1.17 4.30
C GLY A 290 -17.02 -0.25 4.86
N THR A 291 -18.20 -0.82 4.69
CA THR A 291 -18.47 -2.26 4.83
C THR A 291 -19.13 -2.76 3.54
N TYR A 292 -19.19 -4.07 3.31
CA TYR A 292 -19.93 -4.61 2.15
C TYR A 292 -21.44 -4.26 2.16
N ALA A 293 -22.01 -3.82 3.30
CA ALA A 293 -23.40 -3.36 3.39
C ALA A 293 -23.56 -1.84 3.18
N ALA A 294 -22.50 -1.07 3.45
CA ALA A 294 -22.44 0.38 3.29
C ALA A 294 -21.03 0.76 2.83
N PRO A 295 -20.74 0.71 1.52
CA PRO A 295 -19.42 1.02 0.98
C PRO A 295 -19.13 2.53 0.95
N ALA A 296 -17.86 2.92 0.94
CA ALA A 296 -17.46 4.31 0.68
C ALA A 296 -17.62 4.64 -0.81
N HIS A 297 -18.18 5.80 -1.20
CA HIS A 297 -18.44 6.07 -2.61
C HIS A 297 -18.48 7.53 -3.06
N HIS A 298 -18.23 7.76 -4.34
CA HIS A 298 -18.28 9.08 -4.98
C HIS A 298 -17.29 10.08 -4.34
N ILE A 299 -16.05 9.63 -4.11
CA ILE A 299 -14.96 10.43 -3.54
C ILE A 299 -13.86 10.56 -4.60
N THR A 300 -13.34 11.78 -4.78
CA THR A 300 -12.23 12.08 -5.70
C THR A 300 -11.08 12.72 -4.94
N PHE A 301 -9.86 12.24 -5.17
CA PHE A 301 -8.61 12.95 -4.87
C PHE A 301 -8.07 13.57 -6.17
N SER A 302 -7.48 14.77 -6.10
CA SER A 302 -6.97 15.46 -7.28
C SER A 302 -5.81 16.43 -6.99
N GLY A 303 -4.66 16.22 -7.64
CA GLY A 303 -3.46 17.05 -7.49
C GLY A 303 -2.75 16.95 -6.13
N ILE A 304 -3.07 15.93 -5.32
CA ILE A 304 -2.54 15.74 -3.96
C ILE A 304 -1.28 14.86 -4.00
N THR A 305 -0.27 15.22 -3.23
CA THR A 305 0.90 14.37 -3.02
C THR A 305 0.74 13.52 -1.76
N PHE A 306 0.87 12.21 -1.89
CA PHE A 306 0.91 11.23 -0.80
C PHE A 306 2.35 10.78 -0.58
N ALA A 307 2.92 11.05 0.60
CA ALA A 307 4.34 10.80 0.85
C ALA A 307 4.71 10.35 2.27
N GLY A 308 5.94 9.85 2.42
CA GLY A 308 6.59 9.69 3.71
C GLY A 308 6.04 8.55 4.57
N THR A 309 5.90 7.34 4.01
CA THR A 309 5.56 6.13 4.78
C THR A 309 6.76 5.21 5.00
N SER A 310 6.65 4.34 6.00
CA SER A 310 7.58 3.23 6.24
C SER A 310 6.88 1.98 6.78
N TRP A 311 7.33 0.81 6.33
CA TRP A 311 6.76 -0.47 6.70
C TRP A 311 7.72 -1.30 7.55
N LEU A 312 7.50 -1.36 8.86
CA LEU A 312 8.32 -2.17 9.79
C LEU A 312 8.09 -3.70 9.69
N GLY A 313 7.31 -4.19 8.72
CA GLY A 313 6.99 -5.62 8.53
C GLY A 313 8.22 -6.53 8.44
N PRO A 314 9.18 -6.26 7.53
CA PRO A 314 10.43 -7.03 7.41
C PRO A 314 11.30 -7.00 8.67
N SER A 315 11.20 -5.96 9.49
CA SER A 315 11.92 -5.84 10.78
C SER A 315 11.28 -6.64 11.93
N SER A 316 10.05 -7.16 11.73
CA SER A 316 9.30 -7.93 12.73
C SER A 316 9.86 -9.35 12.93
N ASN A 317 9.35 -10.09 13.93
CA ASN A 317 9.74 -11.50 14.11
C ASN A 317 9.28 -12.43 12.97
N GLN A 318 8.51 -11.94 11.99
CA GLN A 318 8.09 -12.68 10.79
C GLN A 318 9.07 -12.53 9.62
N GLY A 319 9.92 -11.50 9.63
CA GLY A 319 10.71 -11.11 8.46
C GLY A 319 9.85 -10.69 7.27
N TYR A 320 10.42 -10.76 6.06
CA TYR A 320 9.66 -10.67 4.81
C TYR A 320 10.09 -11.82 3.90
N ALA A 321 9.31 -12.90 3.94
CA ALA A 321 9.51 -14.10 3.12
C ALA A 321 8.72 -14.02 1.81
N ASP A 322 9.09 -13.06 0.97
CA ASP A 322 8.54 -12.81 -0.38
C ASP A 322 8.36 -14.11 -1.18
N GLN A 323 7.32 -14.17 -1.99
CA GLN A 323 7.02 -15.32 -2.85
C GLN A 323 6.84 -14.88 -4.30
N GLN A 324 6.09 -13.78 -4.53
CA GLN A 324 6.14 -12.98 -5.74
C GLN A 324 5.35 -11.68 -5.54
N THR A 325 5.79 -10.57 -6.14
CA THR A 325 4.99 -9.33 -6.35
C THR A 325 4.26 -8.79 -5.11
N GLY A 326 4.86 -8.93 -3.93
CA GLY A 326 4.33 -8.41 -2.66
C GLY A 326 3.58 -9.45 -1.81
N ALA A 327 3.42 -10.69 -2.27
CA ALA A 327 2.88 -11.78 -1.46
C ALA A 327 4.00 -12.48 -0.67
N TYR A 328 3.77 -12.79 0.61
CA TYR A 328 4.80 -13.31 1.50
C TYR A 328 4.29 -14.30 2.55
N ILE A 329 5.18 -15.19 3.02
CA ILE A 329 4.90 -16.09 4.15
C ILE A 329 5.03 -15.32 5.47
N SER A 330 4.06 -15.50 6.35
CA SER A 330 4.14 -15.14 7.77
C SER A 330 3.39 -16.17 8.62
N GLY A 331 3.50 -16.09 9.94
CA GLY A 331 3.02 -17.11 10.87
C GLY A 331 4.11 -18.10 11.24
N ASP A 332 3.80 -18.96 12.22
CA ASP A 332 4.59 -20.11 12.62
C ASP A 332 3.87 -21.39 12.17
N TRP A 333 4.62 -22.34 11.60
CA TRP A 333 4.07 -23.48 10.87
C TRP A 333 4.85 -24.76 11.16
N ASN A 334 4.24 -25.92 10.88
CA ASN A 334 4.84 -27.23 11.14
C ASN A 334 5.92 -27.57 10.10
N TRP A 335 7.09 -26.94 10.22
CA TRP A 335 8.22 -27.11 9.32
C TRP A 335 8.95 -28.44 9.54
N PRO A 336 9.25 -29.22 8.49
CA PRO A 336 10.02 -30.45 8.64
C PRO A 336 11.47 -30.14 9.04
N SER A 337 12.04 -30.93 9.96
CA SER A 337 13.38 -30.69 10.50
C SER A 337 14.52 -30.75 9.48
N ASN A 338 14.25 -31.32 8.29
CA ASN A 338 15.15 -31.35 7.14
C ASN A 338 14.76 -30.36 6.01
N ALA A 339 13.91 -29.35 6.28
CA ALA A 339 13.42 -28.39 5.27
C ALA A 339 14.52 -27.81 4.37
N LEU A 340 15.70 -27.54 4.94
CA LEU A 340 16.89 -27.07 4.25
C LEU A 340 17.45 -28.00 3.18
N SER A 341 16.94 -29.23 3.04
CA SER A 341 17.24 -30.14 1.93
C SER A 341 16.00 -30.76 1.28
N SER A 342 14.87 -30.84 1.99
CA SER A 342 13.62 -31.44 1.49
C SER A 342 12.62 -30.46 0.87
N CYS A 343 12.79 -29.14 1.08
CA CYS A 343 11.79 -28.12 0.72
C CYS A 343 12.37 -26.86 0.05
N GLN A 344 13.60 -26.94 -0.50
CA GLN A 344 14.26 -25.82 -1.22
C GLN A 344 13.68 -25.50 -2.61
N TYR A 345 12.80 -26.38 -3.12
CA TYR A 345 12.08 -26.24 -4.39
C TYR A 345 10.61 -26.62 -4.18
N GLY A 346 10.02 -26.10 -3.09
CA GLY A 346 8.73 -26.52 -2.57
C GLY A 346 8.73 -27.95 -2.00
N CYS A 347 7.65 -28.29 -1.30
CA CYS A 347 7.32 -29.61 -0.78
C CYS A 347 5.84 -29.61 -0.35
N THR A 348 5.27 -30.75 0.05
CA THR A 348 3.84 -30.80 0.43
C THR A 348 3.50 -29.89 1.62
N GLN A 349 4.42 -29.70 2.58
CA GLN A 349 4.28 -28.73 3.68
C GLN A 349 4.37 -27.26 3.23
N PHE A 350 4.87 -26.96 2.03
CA PHE A 350 4.85 -25.59 1.48
C PHE A 350 3.48 -25.27 0.90
N GLU A 351 2.87 -26.25 0.24
CA GLU A 351 1.51 -26.13 -0.28
C GLU A 351 0.45 -26.04 0.84
N SER A 352 0.75 -26.45 2.10
CA SER A 352 -0.14 -26.16 3.24
C SER A 352 -0.10 -24.72 3.73
N VAL A 353 0.87 -23.90 3.26
CA VAL A 353 1.02 -22.49 3.65
C VAL A 353 0.60 -21.53 2.54
N ARG A 354 0.62 -21.98 1.28
CA ARG A 354 0.17 -21.20 0.11
C ARG A 354 -1.23 -20.56 0.25
N PRO A 355 -2.27 -21.24 0.77
CA PRO A 355 -3.60 -20.63 0.94
C PRO A 355 -3.66 -19.50 1.98
N HIS A 356 -2.56 -19.29 2.72
CA HIS A 356 -2.48 -18.42 3.89
C HIS A 356 -1.37 -17.36 3.80
N TRP A 357 -0.83 -17.14 2.59
CA TRP A 357 0.13 -16.04 2.36
C TRP A 357 -0.51 -14.67 2.65
N ASN A 358 0.31 -13.75 3.13
CA ASN A 358 -0.08 -12.36 3.31
C ASN A 358 0.29 -11.52 2.08
N GLN A 359 -0.38 -10.38 1.93
CA GLN A 359 -0.11 -9.39 0.90
C GLN A 359 0.51 -8.14 1.55
N MET A 360 1.50 -7.52 0.90
CA MET A 360 2.12 -6.28 1.37
C MET A 360 1.07 -5.16 1.50
N PRO A 361 0.99 -4.44 2.63
CA PRO A 361 0.05 -3.33 2.79
C PRO A 361 0.42 -2.15 1.90
N ALA A 362 -0.54 -1.26 1.64
CA ALA A 362 -0.33 -0.06 0.83
C ALA A 362 -0.34 1.25 1.66
N ALA A 363 0.25 2.33 1.13
CA ALA A 363 0.21 3.66 1.77
C ALA A 363 -1.20 4.26 1.72
N VAL A 364 -1.81 4.29 0.53
CA VAL A 364 -3.21 4.60 0.31
C VAL A 364 -3.95 3.29 0.07
N GLN A 365 -5.02 3.07 0.81
CA GLN A 365 -5.75 1.80 0.84
C GLN A 365 -7.22 2.04 0.47
N VAL A 366 -7.77 1.20 -0.41
CA VAL A 366 -9.16 1.24 -0.87
C VAL A 366 -9.77 -0.15 -0.70
N SER A 367 -10.90 -0.29 -0.01
CA SER A 367 -11.67 -1.55 0.06
C SER A 367 -13.14 -1.28 0.34
N ALA A 368 -14.03 -2.23 0.03
CA ALA A 368 -15.49 -2.08 0.22
C ALA A 368 -15.98 -0.66 -0.20
N ALA A 369 -15.73 -0.32 -1.47
CA ALA A 369 -15.84 1.05 -1.98
C ALA A 369 -16.18 1.07 -3.47
N ASN A 370 -16.87 2.12 -3.96
CA ASN A 370 -17.18 2.28 -5.38
C ASN A 370 -17.16 3.72 -5.88
N THR A 371 -16.88 3.92 -7.18
CA THR A 371 -16.85 5.26 -7.80
C THR A 371 -15.85 6.17 -7.07
N ILE A 372 -14.59 5.74 -7.04
CA ILE A 372 -13.46 6.45 -6.42
C ILE A 372 -12.48 6.86 -7.51
N SER A 373 -11.91 8.06 -7.38
CA SER A 373 -10.97 8.61 -8.37
C SER A 373 -9.71 9.18 -7.73
N PHE A 374 -8.56 8.90 -8.34
CA PHE A 374 -7.27 9.54 -8.08
C PHE A 374 -6.79 10.20 -9.38
N VAL A 375 -6.63 11.52 -9.37
CA VAL A 375 -6.55 12.33 -10.59
C VAL A 375 -5.37 13.31 -10.53
N ARG A 376 -4.28 12.98 -11.24
CA ARG A 376 -3.03 13.77 -11.20
C ARG A 376 -2.43 13.91 -9.79
N ASP A 377 -2.74 12.96 -8.91
CA ASP A 377 -2.11 12.79 -7.61
C ASP A 377 -0.68 12.24 -7.77
N ARG A 378 0.14 12.35 -6.71
CA ARG A 378 1.56 12.01 -6.74
C ARG A 378 1.91 11.11 -5.55
N PHE A 379 2.29 9.87 -5.82
CA PHE A 379 2.64 8.86 -4.83
C PHE A 379 4.17 8.74 -4.77
N LEU A 380 4.78 9.41 -3.79
CA LEU A 380 6.23 9.66 -3.76
C LEU A 380 6.83 9.26 -2.42
N ASN A 381 8.00 8.62 -2.41
CA ASN A 381 8.73 8.33 -1.16
C ASN A 381 7.88 7.52 -0.15
N LEU A 382 7.42 6.34 -0.58
CA LEU A 382 6.55 5.45 0.19
C LEU A 382 7.29 4.13 0.51
N GLY A 383 7.19 3.65 1.76
CA GLY A 383 7.97 2.52 2.29
C GLY A 383 7.35 1.14 2.08
N GLN A 384 6.33 1.03 1.23
CA GLN A 384 5.63 -0.17 0.80
C GLN A 384 4.83 0.14 -0.49
N THR A 385 3.88 -0.70 -0.92
CA THR A 385 3.03 -0.45 -2.09
C THR A 385 2.37 0.93 -2.00
N ALA A 386 2.31 1.68 -3.10
CA ALA A 386 1.77 3.03 -3.07
C ALA A 386 0.23 3.04 -2.90
N LEU A 387 -0.49 2.36 -3.79
CA LEU A 387 -1.95 2.29 -3.81
C LEU A 387 -2.44 0.84 -3.82
N GLY A 388 -3.28 0.50 -2.85
CA GLY A 388 -3.89 -0.83 -2.70
C GLY A 388 -5.39 -0.78 -2.96
N ILE A 389 -5.90 -1.59 -3.89
CA ILE A 389 -7.31 -1.54 -4.34
C ILE A 389 -7.97 -2.91 -4.17
N GLY A 390 -8.81 -3.07 -3.15
CA GLY A 390 -9.51 -4.31 -2.87
C GLY A 390 -8.55 -5.46 -2.58
N ASN A 391 -7.50 -5.19 -1.79
CA ASN A 391 -6.54 -6.19 -1.33
C ASN A 391 -7.13 -7.11 -0.25
N ASP A 392 -6.41 -8.17 0.12
CA ASP A 392 -6.85 -9.07 1.19
C ASP A 392 -7.04 -8.34 2.54
N ALA A 393 -7.87 -8.92 3.41
CA ALA A 393 -8.19 -8.37 4.73
C ALA A 393 -6.97 -8.17 5.65
N ASN A 394 -5.84 -8.84 5.37
CA ASN A 394 -4.57 -8.68 6.09
C ASN A 394 -3.72 -7.48 5.59
N ALA A 395 -4.01 -6.94 4.40
CA ALA A 395 -3.31 -5.80 3.80
C ALA A 395 -4.07 -4.47 3.96
N HIS A 396 -5.39 -4.53 4.19
CA HIS A 396 -6.21 -3.35 4.48
C HIS A 396 -6.39 -3.15 6.00
N ALA A 397 -5.96 -1.99 6.51
CA ALA A 397 -5.82 -1.73 7.95
C ALA A 397 -7.14 -1.65 8.75
N SER A 398 -8.31 -1.68 8.08
CA SER A 398 -9.61 -1.83 8.73
C SER A 398 -10.01 -3.29 9.01
N GLY A 399 -9.27 -4.28 8.49
CA GLY A 399 -9.67 -5.69 8.46
C GLY A 399 -10.77 -6.03 7.43
N VAL A 400 -11.33 -5.03 6.74
CA VAL A 400 -12.22 -5.22 5.58
C VAL A 400 -11.35 -5.07 4.33
N GLY A 401 -11.16 -6.17 3.59
CA GLY A 401 -10.49 -6.19 2.28
C GLY A 401 -11.48 -6.15 1.11
N LEU A 402 -10.96 -6.42 -0.09
CA LEU A 402 -11.71 -6.73 -1.32
C LEU A 402 -12.82 -5.70 -1.66
N GLY A 403 -13.77 -6.08 -2.52
CA GLY A 403 -15.01 -5.33 -2.77
C GLY A 403 -14.87 -3.90 -3.30
N ALA A 404 -13.86 -3.65 -4.13
CA ALA A 404 -13.65 -2.36 -4.81
C ALA A 404 -14.19 -2.39 -6.25
N SER A 405 -15.00 -1.39 -6.65
CA SER A 405 -15.52 -1.31 -8.02
C SER A 405 -15.56 0.09 -8.62
N SER A 406 -15.44 0.25 -9.94
CA SER A 406 -15.49 1.57 -10.60
C SER A 406 -14.42 2.52 -10.03
N ILE A 407 -13.18 2.04 -9.91
CA ILE A 407 -12.05 2.79 -9.35
C ILE A 407 -11.19 3.30 -10.49
N THR A 408 -10.87 4.60 -10.46
CA THR A 408 -10.13 5.29 -11.53
C THR A 408 -8.83 5.88 -10.98
N VAL A 409 -7.73 5.64 -11.68
CA VAL A 409 -6.39 6.12 -11.38
C VAL A 409 -5.86 6.74 -12.67
N THR A 410 -6.06 8.05 -12.82
CA THR A 410 -5.84 8.79 -14.07
C THR A 410 -4.78 9.89 -13.93
N GLY A 411 -3.75 9.88 -14.77
CA GLY A 411 -2.80 11.00 -14.87
C GLY A 411 -1.79 11.14 -13.71
N ASN A 412 -1.65 10.12 -12.85
CA ASN A 412 -0.90 10.20 -11.60
C ASN A 412 0.60 9.90 -11.79
N VAL A 413 1.43 10.30 -10.82
CA VAL A 413 2.86 9.95 -10.79
C VAL A 413 3.15 9.02 -9.62
N PHE A 414 3.84 7.90 -9.86
CA PHE A 414 4.31 6.96 -8.84
C PHE A 414 5.83 6.84 -8.89
N ALA A 415 6.54 7.31 -7.86
CA ALA A 415 8.00 7.32 -7.88
C ALA A 415 8.71 7.19 -6.52
N TYR A 416 10.01 6.88 -6.57
CA TYR A 416 10.96 6.90 -5.45
C TYR A 416 10.54 6.06 -4.23
N SER A 417 9.83 4.97 -4.48
CA SER A 417 9.12 4.20 -3.47
C SER A 417 9.66 2.77 -3.36
N ALA A 418 9.56 2.19 -2.16
CA ALA A 418 10.21 0.94 -1.80
C ALA A 418 9.65 -0.27 -2.55
N ALA A 419 8.39 -0.23 -2.98
CA ALA A 419 7.65 -1.33 -3.61
C ALA A 419 6.89 -0.88 -4.88
N GLY A 420 5.89 -1.66 -5.31
CA GLY A 420 5.07 -1.41 -6.51
C GLY A 420 4.10 -0.22 -6.41
N ALA A 421 3.56 0.21 -7.56
CA ALA A 421 2.67 1.36 -7.66
C ALA A 421 1.22 1.00 -7.29
N VAL A 422 0.58 0.07 -8.00
CA VAL A 422 -0.81 -0.34 -7.75
C VAL A 422 -0.94 -1.85 -7.70
N VAL A 423 -1.41 -2.38 -6.57
CA VAL A 423 -1.81 -3.79 -6.44
C VAL A 423 -3.31 -3.85 -6.17
N ALA A 424 -4.04 -4.53 -7.06
CA ALA A 424 -5.48 -4.62 -7.03
C ALA A 424 -5.95 -6.08 -6.93
N GLY A 425 -6.88 -6.37 -6.03
CA GLY A 425 -7.20 -7.75 -5.63
C GLY A 425 -6.24 -8.33 -4.60
N GLY A 426 -6.61 -9.49 -4.08
CA GLY A 426 -5.85 -10.27 -3.10
C GLY A 426 -5.20 -11.53 -3.68
N VAL A 427 -4.65 -12.37 -2.80
CA VAL A 427 -4.03 -13.66 -3.10
C VAL A 427 -4.69 -14.83 -2.35
N GLN A 428 -5.53 -14.56 -1.34
CA GLN A 428 -6.25 -15.57 -0.56
C GLN A 428 -7.59 -16.01 -1.20
N ALA A 429 -8.24 -17.00 -0.57
CA ALA A 429 -9.40 -17.71 -1.12
C ALA A 429 -10.55 -16.79 -1.60
N ASP A 430 -10.92 -15.79 -0.79
CA ASP A 430 -12.00 -14.86 -1.14
C ASP A 430 -11.66 -13.93 -2.31
N ALA A 431 -10.38 -13.72 -2.64
CA ALA A 431 -10.00 -12.89 -3.77
C ALA A 431 -10.38 -13.54 -5.12
N HIS A 432 -10.21 -14.86 -5.23
CA HIS A 432 -10.49 -15.62 -6.45
C HIS A 432 -11.85 -16.34 -6.46
N HIS A 433 -12.31 -16.80 -5.30
CA HIS A 433 -13.56 -17.53 -5.10
C HIS A 433 -14.32 -16.96 -3.87
N PRO A 434 -14.82 -15.72 -3.97
CA PRO A 434 -15.42 -15.00 -2.85
C PRO A 434 -16.65 -15.70 -2.25
N SER A 435 -16.64 -15.81 -0.92
CA SER A 435 -17.77 -16.26 -0.11
C SER A 435 -18.96 -15.27 -0.11
N ASP A 436 -18.70 -14.00 -0.43
CA ASP A 436 -19.70 -12.94 -0.61
C ASP A 436 -19.49 -12.25 -1.96
N SER A 437 -20.51 -12.23 -2.83
CA SER A 437 -20.42 -11.66 -4.18
C SER A 437 -20.11 -10.15 -4.22
N ARG A 438 -20.19 -9.46 -3.07
CA ARG A 438 -19.80 -8.06 -2.88
C ARG A 438 -18.29 -7.88 -2.73
N MET A 439 -17.53 -8.94 -2.48
CA MET A 439 -16.06 -8.93 -2.46
C MET A 439 -15.44 -8.88 -3.87
N VAL A 440 -16.21 -9.18 -4.94
CA VAL A 440 -15.68 -9.21 -6.32
C VAL A 440 -15.20 -7.83 -6.76
N ASN A 441 -13.87 -7.68 -6.82
CA ASN A 441 -13.19 -6.52 -7.37
C ASN A 441 -13.39 -6.43 -8.89
N ARG A 442 -13.80 -5.27 -9.39
CA ARG A 442 -14.20 -5.13 -10.80
C ARG A 442 -14.07 -3.70 -11.34
N ASP A 443 -14.05 -3.55 -12.66
CA ASP A 443 -14.21 -2.25 -13.33
C ASP A 443 -13.19 -1.21 -12.84
N LEU A 444 -11.90 -1.56 -12.93
CA LEU A 444 -10.79 -0.73 -12.47
C LEU A 444 -10.04 -0.15 -13.69
N THR A 445 -9.76 1.15 -13.69
CA THR A 445 -9.07 1.81 -14.81
C THR A 445 -7.82 2.55 -14.32
N PHE A 446 -6.65 2.13 -14.79
CA PHE A 446 -5.36 2.77 -14.52
C PHE A 446 -4.85 3.35 -15.84
N THR A 447 -5.06 4.65 -16.08
CA THR A 447 -4.72 5.30 -17.36
C THR A 447 -3.82 6.51 -17.23
N ASP A 448 -2.91 6.69 -18.18
CA ASP A 448 -2.08 7.89 -18.31
C ASP A 448 -1.21 8.21 -17.08
N ASN A 449 -0.82 7.19 -16.32
CA ASN A 449 0.05 7.36 -15.17
C ASN A 449 1.53 7.19 -15.56
N LEU A 450 2.40 7.94 -14.88
CA LEU A 450 3.86 7.83 -14.98
C LEU A 450 4.37 7.01 -13.79
N VAL A 451 5.10 5.92 -14.03
CA VAL A 451 5.61 5.03 -12.99
C VAL A 451 7.10 4.79 -13.17
N HIS A 452 7.94 5.22 -12.22
CA HIS A 452 9.38 5.04 -12.34
C HIS A 452 10.17 5.16 -11.02
N ASP A 453 11.40 4.65 -10.99
CA ASP A 453 12.27 4.67 -9.80
C ASP A 453 11.59 4.04 -8.55
N ILE A 454 10.82 2.95 -8.73
CA ILE A 454 10.14 2.23 -7.65
C ILE A 454 10.64 0.78 -7.51
N GLY A 455 10.34 0.13 -6.38
CA GLY A 455 10.95 -1.15 -6.00
C GLY A 455 12.39 -1.00 -5.48
N VAL A 456 12.73 0.15 -4.88
CA VAL A 456 14.10 0.50 -4.46
C VAL A 456 14.64 -0.47 -3.40
N ASP A 457 13.79 -0.84 -2.44
CA ASP A 457 14.08 -1.86 -1.42
C ASP A 457 13.55 -3.23 -1.87
N TYR A 458 12.23 -3.37 -2.01
CA TYR A 458 11.57 -4.64 -2.34
C TYR A 458 11.52 -4.80 -3.86
N ARG A 459 12.55 -5.43 -4.44
CA ARG A 459 12.73 -5.43 -5.90
C ARG A 459 11.76 -6.35 -6.65
N GLY A 460 11.24 -7.39 -6.00
CA GLY A 460 10.32 -8.42 -6.54
C GLY A 460 8.92 -7.94 -6.94
N ILE A 461 8.75 -6.65 -7.26
CA ILE A 461 7.47 -5.97 -7.50
C ILE A 461 7.21 -5.67 -8.99
N THR A 462 6.08 -5.04 -9.29
CA THR A 462 5.67 -4.58 -10.63
C THR A 462 5.02 -3.19 -10.52
N SER A 463 4.76 -2.51 -11.64
CA SER A 463 4.00 -1.25 -11.64
C SER A 463 2.54 -1.48 -11.23
N PHE A 464 1.78 -2.19 -12.07
CA PHE A 464 0.38 -2.53 -11.87
C PHE A 464 0.19 -4.05 -11.81
N LEU A 465 -0.62 -4.51 -10.86
CA LEU A 465 -1.03 -5.91 -10.71
C LEU A 465 -2.50 -6.03 -10.28
N PRO A 466 -3.45 -6.23 -11.22
CA PRO A 466 -4.76 -6.79 -10.94
C PRO A 466 -4.63 -8.31 -10.84
N THR A 467 -4.81 -8.90 -9.66
CA THR A 467 -4.74 -10.35 -9.45
C THR A 467 -6.02 -11.03 -9.96
N TYR A 468 -7.05 -11.09 -9.12
CA TYR A 468 -8.33 -11.75 -9.37
C TYR A 468 -9.44 -10.70 -9.54
N VAL A 469 -9.28 -9.88 -10.57
CA VAL A 469 -10.15 -8.74 -10.90
C VAL A 469 -10.92 -9.02 -12.18
N THR A 470 -12.18 -8.57 -12.25
CA THR A 470 -12.99 -8.56 -13.47
C THR A 470 -12.88 -7.19 -14.18
N ASN A 471 -12.60 -7.17 -15.49
CA ASN A 471 -12.62 -5.95 -16.32
C ASN A 471 -11.69 -4.81 -15.81
N ALA A 472 -10.47 -5.13 -15.41
CA ALA A 472 -9.41 -4.15 -15.21
C ALA A 472 -8.85 -3.66 -16.56
N THR A 473 -8.56 -2.36 -16.69
CA THR A 473 -7.92 -1.78 -17.87
C THR A 473 -6.70 -0.95 -17.45
N ILE A 474 -5.54 -1.28 -18.01
CA ILE A 474 -4.26 -0.60 -17.80
C ILE A 474 -3.87 0.01 -19.15
N SER A 475 -4.05 1.32 -19.32
CA SER A 475 -3.96 1.99 -20.62
C SER A 475 -3.06 3.21 -20.64
N HIS A 476 -2.35 3.49 -21.74
CA HIS A 476 -1.61 4.76 -21.92
C HIS A 476 -0.61 5.11 -20.80
N ASN A 477 -0.18 4.17 -19.96
CA ASN A 477 0.79 4.45 -18.90
C ASN A 477 2.22 4.46 -19.47
N GLU A 478 3.11 5.23 -18.85
CA GLU A 478 4.54 5.22 -19.13
C GLU A 478 5.30 4.68 -17.91
N ILE A 479 5.97 3.54 -18.09
CA ILE A 479 6.54 2.73 -16.99
C ILE A 479 8.03 2.50 -17.26
N TYR A 480 8.92 2.97 -16.38
CA TYR A 480 10.36 2.82 -16.61
C TYR A 480 11.25 2.77 -15.37
N ASN A 481 12.54 2.45 -15.57
CA ASN A 481 13.55 2.36 -14.51
C ASN A 481 13.10 1.43 -13.35
N MET A 482 12.74 0.19 -13.72
CA MET A 482 12.18 -0.82 -12.81
C MET A 482 13.20 -1.96 -12.57
N PRO A 483 13.35 -2.45 -11.33
CA PRO A 483 14.24 -3.58 -11.04
C PRO A 483 13.74 -4.89 -11.67
N TYR A 484 12.42 -5.09 -11.70
CA TYR A 484 11.75 -6.32 -12.14
C TYR A 484 10.67 -6.00 -13.19
N LEU A 485 9.46 -6.55 -13.05
CA LEU A 485 8.42 -6.54 -14.08
C LEU A 485 8.01 -5.14 -14.51
N GLY A 486 7.66 -5.01 -15.80
CA GLY A 486 6.98 -3.83 -16.33
C GLY A 486 5.54 -3.76 -15.82
N VAL A 487 4.64 -4.57 -16.39
CA VAL A 487 3.20 -4.60 -16.06
C VAL A 487 2.67 -6.04 -16.04
N ALA A 488 1.69 -6.34 -15.19
CA ALA A 488 1.17 -7.70 -15.02
C ALA A 488 -0.35 -7.77 -14.78
N PHE A 489 -0.95 -8.95 -15.00
CA PHE A 489 -2.24 -9.33 -14.42
C PHE A 489 -2.32 -10.84 -14.10
N GLY A 490 -3.30 -11.21 -13.27
CA GLY A 490 -3.51 -12.59 -12.86
C GLY A 490 -2.62 -13.01 -11.69
N TYR A 491 -2.95 -14.14 -11.06
CA TYR A 491 -2.19 -14.69 -9.94
C TYR A 491 -2.43 -16.19 -9.74
N GLY A 492 -1.56 -16.86 -8.98
CA GLY A 492 -1.80 -18.20 -8.46
C GLY A 492 -1.56 -19.37 -9.41
N TRP A 493 -0.78 -19.20 -10.47
CA TRP A 493 -0.17 -20.31 -11.23
C TRP A 493 -1.14 -21.39 -11.75
N GLY A 494 -2.38 -21.03 -12.11
CA GLY A 494 -3.42 -21.98 -12.49
C GLY A 494 -3.89 -22.94 -11.39
N SER A 495 -3.41 -22.80 -10.15
CA SER A 495 -3.74 -23.69 -9.03
C SER A 495 -5.18 -23.49 -8.54
N ASN A 496 -5.63 -22.23 -8.53
CA ASN A 496 -6.96 -21.77 -8.08
C ASN A 496 -8.01 -21.77 -9.20
N ASP A 497 -7.61 -22.19 -10.40
CA ASP A 497 -8.38 -22.10 -11.62
C ASP A 497 -9.44 -23.21 -11.74
N ALA A 498 -10.42 -23.05 -12.63
CA ALA A 498 -11.40 -24.11 -12.90
C ALA A 498 -10.70 -25.39 -13.37
N GLY A 499 -10.85 -26.48 -12.60
CA GLY A 499 -10.17 -27.76 -12.81
C GLY A 499 -8.77 -27.85 -12.18
N GLY A 500 -8.21 -26.76 -11.65
CA GLY A 500 -6.87 -26.68 -11.07
C GLY A 500 -5.73 -26.91 -12.07
N SER A 501 -4.51 -27.07 -11.56
CA SER A 501 -3.31 -27.44 -12.33
C SER A 501 -2.82 -28.85 -11.90
N PRO A 502 -2.44 -29.73 -12.85
CA PRO A 502 -1.84 -31.02 -12.55
C PRO A 502 -0.57 -30.93 -11.69
N ASP A 503 0.26 -29.90 -11.86
CA ASP A 503 1.48 -29.75 -11.06
C ASP A 503 1.17 -29.50 -9.58
N TYR A 504 0.09 -28.78 -9.29
CA TYR A 504 -0.42 -28.60 -7.93
C TYR A 504 -1.15 -29.83 -7.36
N THR A 505 -1.63 -30.72 -8.23
CA THR A 505 -2.07 -32.06 -7.83
C THR A 505 -0.87 -32.89 -7.39
N ASN A 506 0.24 -32.86 -8.15
CA ASN A 506 1.46 -33.59 -7.86
C ASN A 506 2.22 -33.05 -6.62
N ARG A 507 2.23 -31.72 -6.41
CA ARG A 507 2.79 -31.07 -5.21
C ARG A 507 1.95 -31.33 -3.93
N GLY A 508 0.66 -31.65 -4.10
CA GLY A 508 -0.26 -32.00 -3.01
C GLY A 508 -1.07 -30.83 -2.42
N LEU A 509 -1.22 -29.71 -3.14
CA LEU A 509 -1.93 -28.51 -2.68
C LEU A 509 -3.41 -28.76 -2.39
N TYR A 510 -4.06 -29.63 -3.16
CA TYR A 510 -5.49 -29.93 -2.99
C TYR A 510 -5.82 -30.78 -1.74
N ASN A 511 -4.83 -31.07 -0.89
CA ASN A 511 -5.05 -31.54 0.48
C ASN A 511 -5.35 -30.39 1.47
N TYR A 512 -5.05 -29.14 1.10
CA TYR A 512 -5.09 -27.97 1.97
C TYR A 512 -6.05 -26.87 1.47
N GLN A 513 -6.44 -26.90 0.20
CA GLN A 513 -7.48 -26.05 -0.37
C GLN A 513 -8.37 -26.83 -1.37
N PRO A 514 -9.59 -26.38 -1.66
CA PRO A 514 -10.44 -27.01 -2.67
C PRO A 514 -9.80 -27.02 -4.05
N ARG A 515 -10.04 -28.10 -4.82
CA ARG A 515 -9.83 -28.11 -6.28
C ARG A 515 -11.10 -27.57 -6.94
N TYR A 516 -11.14 -26.27 -7.19
CA TYR A 516 -12.33 -25.58 -7.69
C TYR A 516 -12.80 -26.09 -9.05
N SER A 517 -14.12 -26.28 -9.18
CA SER A 517 -14.80 -26.59 -10.46
C SER A 517 -15.31 -25.33 -11.17
N THR A 518 -15.47 -24.24 -10.43
CA THR A 518 -15.83 -22.90 -10.91
C THR A 518 -14.61 -22.14 -11.42
N ALA A 519 -14.84 -21.14 -12.28
CA ALA A 519 -13.80 -20.20 -12.68
C ALA A 519 -13.58 -19.14 -11.59
N THR A 520 -12.36 -18.60 -11.53
CA THR A 520 -12.06 -17.44 -10.69
C THR A 520 -12.74 -16.17 -11.23
N THR A 521 -12.73 -15.10 -10.43
CA THR A 521 -13.17 -13.75 -10.82
C THR A 521 -12.31 -13.09 -11.92
N ALA A 522 -11.14 -13.64 -12.24
CA ALA A 522 -10.21 -13.06 -13.22
C ALA A 522 -10.74 -13.17 -14.66
N SER A 523 -11.18 -12.07 -15.26
CA SER A 523 -11.66 -12.05 -16.65
C SER A 523 -11.65 -10.64 -17.27
N ASN A 524 -11.59 -10.56 -18.59
CA ASN A 524 -11.67 -9.33 -19.39
C ASN A 524 -10.61 -8.25 -19.03
N ASN A 525 -9.47 -8.64 -18.47
CA ASN A 525 -8.41 -7.70 -18.06
C ASN A 525 -7.53 -7.29 -19.25
N LYS A 526 -7.17 -6.00 -19.32
CA LYS A 526 -6.58 -5.38 -20.51
C LYS A 526 -5.32 -4.61 -20.16
N ILE A 527 -4.26 -4.83 -20.94
CA ILE A 527 -3.02 -4.05 -20.93
C ILE A 527 -2.88 -3.46 -22.34
N THR A 528 -3.18 -2.19 -22.54
CA THR A 528 -3.28 -1.60 -23.89
C THR A 528 -2.54 -0.28 -24.04
N GLN A 529 -1.78 -0.09 -25.12
CA GLN A 529 -1.16 1.19 -25.45
C GLN A 529 -0.24 1.75 -24.35
N ASN A 530 0.36 0.92 -23.51
CA ASN A 530 1.36 1.34 -22.53
C ASN A 530 2.74 1.40 -23.19
N TYR A 531 3.56 2.39 -22.81
CA TYR A 531 4.97 2.47 -23.17
C TYR A 531 5.81 2.06 -21.96
N VAL A 532 6.60 1.01 -22.12
CA VAL A 532 7.28 0.32 -21.01
C VAL A 532 8.74 0.17 -21.39
N HIS A 533 9.66 0.80 -20.66
CA HIS A 533 11.07 0.81 -21.04
C HIS A 533 12.04 0.78 -19.87
N ASP A 534 13.26 0.28 -20.07
CA ASP A 534 14.27 0.19 -19.01
C ASP A 534 13.73 -0.52 -17.74
N VAL A 535 12.95 -1.58 -17.96
CA VAL A 535 12.46 -2.51 -16.93
C VAL A 535 13.40 -3.71 -16.82
N MET A 536 13.17 -4.62 -15.86
CA MET A 536 14.01 -5.80 -15.63
C MET A 536 15.52 -5.45 -15.50
N GLN A 537 15.83 -4.39 -14.76
CA GLN A 537 17.20 -3.86 -14.62
C GLN A 537 18.03 -4.60 -13.55
N GLN A 538 17.38 -5.28 -12.60
CA GLN A 538 18.03 -5.90 -11.43
C GLN A 538 17.57 -7.34 -11.16
N MET A 539 16.51 -7.82 -11.82
CA MET A 539 15.90 -9.13 -11.60
C MET A 539 15.76 -9.96 -12.90
N ASN A 540 15.40 -11.23 -12.74
CA ASN A 540 15.27 -12.24 -13.80
C ASN A 540 13.88 -12.92 -13.68
N ASP A 541 13.56 -13.88 -14.54
CA ASP A 541 12.30 -14.63 -14.51
C ASP A 541 11.06 -13.71 -14.62
N GLY A 542 11.08 -12.88 -15.66
CA GLY A 542 10.15 -11.77 -15.83
C GLY A 542 10.26 -11.09 -17.18
N ALA A 543 9.38 -10.11 -17.41
CA ALA A 543 9.09 -9.56 -18.72
C ALA A 543 8.67 -8.09 -18.69
N CYS A 544 8.55 -7.51 -19.89
CA CYS A 544 7.81 -6.27 -20.09
C CYS A 544 6.32 -6.43 -19.70
N VAL A 545 5.68 -7.49 -20.19
CA VAL A 545 4.30 -7.87 -19.82
C VAL A 545 4.26 -9.32 -19.34
N TYR A 546 3.70 -9.55 -18.16
CA TYR A 546 3.65 -10.85 -17.48
C TYR A 546 2.22 -11.25 -17.10
N THR A 547 1.87 -12.54 -17.23
CA THR A 547 0.54 -13.04 -16.82
C THR A 547 0.60 -14.37 -16.06
N LEU A 548 -0.42 -14.62 -15.25
CA LEU A 548 -0.69 -15.91 -14.57
C LEU A 548 -2.16 -16.31 -14.67
N SER A 549 -2.44 -17.62 -14.71
CA SER A 549 -3.79 -18.20 -14.66
C SER A 549 -4.74 -17.78 -15.80
N ALA A 550 -5.99 -18.28 -15.78
CA ALA A 550 -7.03 -17.84 -16.71
C ALA A 550 -7.26 -16.33 -16.67
N ASN A 551 -7.42 -15.76 -17.85
CA ASN A 551 -8.16 -14.51 -18.01
C ASN A 551 -9.03 -14.57 -19.27
N PRO A 552 -10.24 -15.17 -19.20
CA PRO A 552 -11.15 -15.24 -20.34
C PRO A 552 -11.49 -13.84 -20.84
N GLY A 553 -11.23 -13.57 -22.12
CA GLY A 553 -11.39 -12.25 -22.72
C GLY A 553 -10.25 -11.26 -22.42
N GLY A 554 -9.16 -11.72 -21.80
CA GLY A 554 -8.00 -10.89 -21.48
C GLY A 554 -7.22 -10.44 -22.72
N GLN A 555 -6.69 -9.21 -22.70
CA GLN A 555 -6.09 -8.56 -23.88
C GLN A 555 -4.76 -7.86 -23.55
N ILE A 556 -3.80 -7.98 -24.46
CA ILE A 556 -2.52 -7.25 -24.43
C ILE A 556 -2.32 -6.65 -25.82
N SER A 557 -2.57 -5.36 -26.04
CA SER A 557 -2.52 -4.81 -27.41
C SER A 557 -2.02 -3.37 -27.57
N GLY A 558 -1.31 -3.10 -28.65
CA GLY A 558 -0.77 -1.77 -28.94
C GLY A 558 0.30 -1.28 -27.96
N ASN A 559 0.86 -2.14 -27.09
CA ASN A 559 1.90 -1.73 -26.16
C ASN A 559 3.26 -1.65 -26.88
N TYR A 560 4.12 -0.75 -26.40
CA TYR A 560 5.51 -0.63 -26.86
C TYR A 560 6.47 -0.92 -25.70
N CYS A 561 7.20 -2.01 -25.83
CA CYS A 561 8.28 -2.41 -24.92
C CYS A 561 9.64 -2.04 -25.53
N LEU A 562 10.49 -1.31 -24.79
CA LEU A 562 11.81 -0.87 -25.25
C LEU A 562 12.89 -1.13 -24.18
N ARG A 563 13.94 -1.91 -24.51
CA ARG A 563 15.06 -2.24 -23.60
C ARG A 563 14.60 -2.88 -22.27
N ALA A 564 14.02 -4.07 -22.33
CA ALA A 564 13.83 -4.89 -21.13
C ALA A 564 15.20 -5.51 -20.74
N GLY A 565 15.88 -4.93 -19.74
CA GLY A 565 17.34 -4.96 -19.54
C GLY A 565 17.99 -6.34 -19.55
N THR A 566 17.99 -7.03 -18.41
CA THR A 566 18.24 -8.48 -18.34
C THR A 566 16.94 -9.29 -18.43
N GLY A 567 15.86 -8.63 -18.86
CA GLY A 567 14.53 -9.21 -19.00
C GLY A 567 14.49 -10.21 -20.13
N GLN A 568 14.28 -11.48 -19.77
CA GLN A 568 14.29 -12.59 -20.73
C GLN A 568 13.22 -12.40 -21.82
N PHE A 569 12.05 -11.84 -21.48
CA PHE A 569 10.87 -11.93 -22.33
C PHE A 569 10.19 -10.58 -22.61
N GLY A 570 9.61 -10.45 -23.80
CA GLY A 570 8.65 -9.38 -24.12
C GLY A 570 7.29 -9.65 -23.47
N LEU A 571 6.64 -10.74 -23.89
CA LEU A 571 5.48 -11.36 -23.24
C LEU A 571 5.93 -12.61 -22.48
N TYR A 572 5.50 -12.78 -21.23
CA TYR A 572 5.68 -14.02 -20.46
C TYR A 572 4.33 -14.50 -19.94
N PHE A 573 3.83 -15.57 -20.55
CA PHE A 573 2.62 -16.27 -20.17
C PHE A 573 3.00 -17.41 -19.19
N ASP A 574 3.11 -17.09 -17.90
CA ASP A 574 3.54 -18.03 -16.86
C ASP A 574 2.40 -18.96 -16.38
N GLU A 575 2.66 -19.90 -15.45
CA GLU A 575 1.85 -21.10 -15.16
C GLU A 575 0.33 -20.84 -15.17
N GLY A 576 -0.36 -21.57 -16.04
CA GLY A 576 -1.82 -21.51 -16.17
C GLY A 576 -2.35 -20.35 -17.02
N SER A 577 -1.49 -19.46 -17.55
CA SER A 577 -1.91 -18.37 -18.45
C SER A 577 -2.72 -18.91 -19.63
N ARG A 578 -4.01 -18.56 -19.68
CA ARG A 578 -4.93 -19.08 -20.70
C ARG A 578 -6.07 -18.13 -21.11
N SER A 579 -6.50 -18.28 -22.36
CA SER A 579 -7.58 -17.50 -23.00
C SER A 579 -7.28 -16.01 -23.22
N ILE A 580 -6.00 -15.66 -23.36
CA ILE A 580 -5.48 -14.29 -23.50
C ILE A 580 -5.12 -13.99 -24.96
N THR A 581 -5.43 -12.79 -25.43
CA THR A 581 -5.08 -12.31 -26.78
C THR A 581 -4.01 -11.22 -26.73
N ALA A 582 -2.83 -11.47 -27.28
CA ALA A 582 -1.74 -10.50 -27.43
C ALA A 582 -1.55 -10.10 -28.90
N THR A 583 -1.90 -8.87 -29.28
CA THR A 583 -1.86 -8.43 -30.68
C THR A 583 -1.43 -6.99 -30.92
N ASN A 584 -0.75 -6.74 -32.04
CA ASN A 584 -0.23 -5.43 -32.44
C ASN A 584 0.70 -4.77 -31.39
N ASN A 585 1.46 -5.54 -30.61
CA ASN A 585 2.47 -4.99 -29.69
C ASN A 585 3.85 -4.88 -30.38
N VAL A 586 4.74 -4.06 -29.82
CA VAL A 586 6.11 -3.85 -30.33
C VAL A 586 7.12 -4.15 -29.22
N PHE A 587 8.12 -4.99 -29.52
CA PHE A 587 9.18 -5.40 -28.58
C PHE A 587 10.57 -5.09 -29.15
N ASP A 588 11.11 -3.92 -28.82
CA ASP A 588 12.44 -3.46 -29.23
C ASP A 588 13.46 -3.71 -28.10
N GLY A 589 14.42 -4.61 -28.31
CA GLY A 589 15.42 -4.97 -27.29
C GLY A 589 14.87 -5.86 -26.17
N SER A 590 14.15 -6.93 -26.51
CA SER A 590 13.94 -8.08 -25.61
C SER A 590 15.18 -8.98 -25.60
N TRP A 591 15.61 -9.46 -24.42
CA TRP A 591 16.94 -10.07 -24.27
C TRP A 591 17.03 -11.51 -24.81
N TRP A 592 15.94 -12.29 -24.75
CA TRP A 592 15.89 -13.65 -25.29
C TRP A 592 14.70 -13.84 -26.25
N MET A 593 13.45 -13.84 -25.76
CA MET A 593 12.26 -14.19 -26.56
C MET A 593 11.26 -13.03 -26.60
N PHE A 594 10.59 -12.79 -27.72
CA PHE A 594 9.52 -11.78 -27.76
C PHE A 594 8.24 -12.27 -27.07
N ALA A 595 8.00 -13.58 -27.11
CA ALA A 595 6.95 -14.25 -26.35
C ALA A 595 7.47 -15.58 -25.81
N HIS A 596 7.14 -15.88 -24.55
CA HIS A 596 7.40 -17.16 -23.90
C HIS A 596 6.13 -17.66 -23.23
N GLY A 597 5.80 -18.94 -23.41
CA GLY A 597 4.77 -19.64 -22.64
C GLY A 597 5.41 -20.65 -21.69
N ASN A 598 5.12 -20.55 -20.39
CA ASN A 598 5.59 -21.57 -19.45
C ASN A 598 4.78 -22.86 -19.64
N TYR A 599 5.33 -23.77 -20.42
CA TYR A 599 4.77 -25.10 -20.69
C TYR A 599 5.41 -26.21 -19.84
N GLN A 600 6.20 -25.86 -18.82
CA GLN A 600 6.87 -26.83 -17.95
C GLN A 600 5.87 -27.64 -17.12
N GLY A 601 6.21 -28.89 -16.80
CA GLY A 601 5.35 -29.79 -16.03
C GLY A 601 4.08 -30.18 -16.77
N GLY A 602 3.01 -30.39 -16.01
CA GLY A 602 1.67 -30.72 -16.50
C GLY A 602 0.72 -29.52 -16.53
N ASN A 603 1.20 -28.29 -16.39
CA ASN A 603 0.37 -27.09 -16.28
C ASN A 603 -0.59 -26.84 -17.46
N ASN A 604 -1.58 -25.98 -17.22
CA ASN A 604 -2.65 -25.66 -18.17
C ASN A 604 -2.41 -24.36 -18.99
N THR A 605 -1.16 -23.88 -19.10
CA THR A 605 -0.81 -22.73 -19.95
C THR A 605 -1.11 -23.05 -21.42
N GLY A 606 -1.90 -22.24 -22.11
CA GLY A 606 -2.39 -22.53 -23.48
C GLY A 606 -3.56 -21.66 -23.91
N ALA A 607 -4.21 -21.99 -25.03
CA ALA A 607 -5.28 -21.19 -25.64
C ALA A 607 -4.92 -19.69 -25.80
N LEU A 608 -3.66 -19.41 -26.11
CA LEU A 608 -3.12 -18.05 -26.30
C LEU A 608 -3.29 -17.61 -27.76
N THR A 609 -3.77 -16.40 -28.00
CA THR A 609 -3.80 -15.81 -29.36
C THR A 609 -2.70 -14.75 -29.47
N VAL A 610 -1.59 -15.07 -30.11
CA VAL A 610 -0.42 -14.17 -30.24
C VAL A 610 -0.22 -13.81 -31.70
N THR A 611 -0.75 -12.65 -32.13
CA THR A 611 -0.87 -12.32 -33.56
C THR A 611 -0.47 -10.90 -33.93
N ASN A 612 0.13 -10.70 -35.11
CA ASN A 612 0.47 -9.38 -35.67
C ASN A 612 1.39 -8.49 -34.78
N ASN A 613 2.19 -9.10 -33.90
CA ASN A 613 3.15 -8.35 -33.08
C ASN A 613 4.48 -8.12 -33.84
N TRP A 614 5.22 -7.06 -33.52
CA TRP A 614 6.55 -6.80 -34.09
C TRP A 614 7.62 -6.92 -33.01
N ALA A 615 8.78 -7.51 -33.34
CA ALA A 615 9.84 -7.73 -32.35
C ALA A 615 11.25 -7.68 -32.96
N SER A 616 12.24 -7.25 -32.17
CA SER A 616 13.66 -7.30 -32.54
C SER A 616 14.24 -8.72 -32.50
N SER A 617 13.67 -9.59 -31.67
CA SER A 617 13.98 -11.03 -31.61
C SER A 617 12.97 -11.84 -32.44
N SER A 618 13.44 -12.91 -33.09
CA SER A 618 12.58 -13.94 -33.71
C SER A 618 12.22 -15.09 -32.77
N SER A 619 12.79 -15.14 -31.56
CA SER A 619 12.62 -16.27 -30.66
C SER A 619 11.26 -16.23 -29.95
N THR A 620 10.55 -17.35 -30.02
CA THR A 620 9.30 -17.67 -29.34
C THR A 620 9.15 -19.19 -29.27
N ASP A 621 8.51 -19.71 -28.22
CA ASP A 621 8.08 -21.11 -28.11
C ASP A 621 6.55 -21.25 -28.21
N VAL A 622 5.80 -20.16 -28.01
CA VAL A 622 4.36 -20.07 -28.25
C VAL A 622 4.08 -20.40 -29.72
N THR A 623 3.64 -21.64 -29.97
CA THR A 623 3.57 -22.26 -31.30
C THR A 623 2.12 -22.41 -31.75
N ASN A 624 1.83 -22.16 -33.04
CA ASN A 624 0.48 -22.25 -33.59
C ASN A 624 -0.08 -23.69 -33.51
N GLY A 625 -1.31 -23.82 -33.01
CA GLY A 625 -2.01 -25.11 -32.85
C GLY A 625 -1.64 -25.89 -31.59
N ASP A 626 -0.41 -25.75 -31.08
CA ASP A 626 -0.02 -26.38 -29.81
C ASP A 626 -0.85 -25.81 -28.65
N ARG A 627 -1.29 -26.68 -27.73
CA ARG A 627 -2.17 -26.37 -26.59
C ARG A 627 -3.37 -25.44 -26.92
N GLY A 628 -3.87 -25.48 -28.16
CA GLY A 628 -4.96 -24.61 -28.64
C GLY A 628 -4.57 -23.16 -28.93
N ASN A 629 -3.27 -22.83 -28.97
CA ASN A 629 -2.77 -21.50 -29.29
C ASN A 629 -3.01 -21.13 -30.76
N THR A 630 -3.19 -19.85 -31.04
CA THR A 630 -3.33 -19.27 -32.38
C THR A 630 -2.23 -18.24 -32.60
N VAL A 631 -1.31 -18.49 -33.54
CA VAL A 631 -0.08 -17.71 -33.70
C VAL A 631 0.21 -17.46 -35.18
N TYR A 632 0.09 -16.21 -35.64
CA TYR A 632 0.36 -15.81 -37.02
C TYR A 632 0.63 -14.30 -37.16
N GLY A 633 1.22 -13.86 -38.27
CA GLY A 633 1.44 -12.43 -38.57
C GLY A 633 2.51 -11.72 -37.74
N ASN A 634 3.06 -12.38 -36.70
CA ASN A 634 4.17 -11.83 -35.92
C ASN A 634 5.40 -11.64 -36.82
N THR A 635 6.05 -10.48 -36.72
CA THR A 635 7.06 -10.02 -37.67
C THR A 635 8.35 -9.63 -36.95
N THR A 636 9.46 -10.32 -37.23
CA THR A 636 10.78 -9.91 -36.75
C THR A 636 11.29 -8.72 -37.55
N VAL A 637 11.86 -7.73 -36.86
CA VAL A 637 12.39 -6.49 -37.43
C VAL A 637 13.88 -6.39 -37.12
N THR A 638 14.71 -6.27 -38.15
CA THR A 638 16.17 -6.13 -38.02
C THR A 638 16.63 -4.71 -38.34
N ASN A 639 17.75 -4.31 -37.73
CA ASN A 639 18.41 -3.01 -37.94
C ASN A 639 17.49 -1.78 -37.74
N GLY A 640 16.48 -1.88 -36.86
CA GLY A 640 15.54 -0.79 -36.55
C GLY A 640 14.56 -0.43 -37.67
N ASN A 641 14.40 -1.27 -38.71
CA ASN A 641 13.53 -1.00 -39.86
C ASN A 641 12.04 -1.24 -39.57
N TRP A 642 11.53 -0.64 -38.49
CA TRP A 642 10.18 -0.82 -37.98
C TRP A 642 9.10 -0.47 -39.03
N PRO A 643 8.22 -1.42 -39.41
CA PRO A 643 7.13 -1.17 -40.37
C PRO A 643 6.17 -0.06 -39.92
N THR A 644 5.38 0.49 -40.85
CA THR A 644 4.43 1.58 -40.52
C THR A 644 3.46 1.21 -39.39
N GLY A 645 2.94 -0.03 -39.35
CA GLY A 645 2.09 -0.50 -38.24
C GLY A 645 2.80 -0.46 -36.88
N ALA A 646 4.03 -0.96 -36.82
CA ALA A 646 4.86 -0.90 -35.61
C ALA A 646 5.13 0.57 -35.18
N ARG A 647 5.45 1.45 -36.13
CA ARG A 647 5.68 2.88 -35.85
C ARG A 647 4.42 3.58 -35.36
N SER A 648 3.25 3.25 -35.90
CA SER A 648 1.96 3.76 -35.40
C SER A 648 1.71 3.33 -33.96
N VAL A 649 2.01 2.07 -33.62
CA VAL A 649 1.94 1.55 -32.24
C VAL A 649 2.93 2.30 -31.33
N MET A 650 4.20 2.41 -31.71
CA MET A 650 5.22 3.18 -30.97
C MET A 650 4.78 4.63 -30.70
N SER A 651 4.11 5.27 -31.66
CA SER A 651 3.64 6.67 -31.54
C SER A 651 2.33 6.85 -30.76
N ALA A 652 1.59 5.77 -30.50
CA ALA A 652 0.31 5.77 -29.79
C ALA A 652 0.40 5.12 -28.40
N ALA A 653 1.57 4.62 -28.01
CA ALA A 653 1.83 4.02 -26.73
C ALA A 653 2.40 5.05 -25.72
N GLY A 654 2.04 4.90 -24.45
CA GLY A 654 2.37 5.85 -23.39
C GLY A 654 1.34 6.97 -23.25
N LEU A 655 1.70 7.99 -22.46
CA LEU A 655 0.77 9.04 -22.02
C LEU A 655 0.11 9.76 -23.20
N GLU A 656 -1.20 9.96 -23.15
CA GLU A 656 -1.87 10.86 -24.09
C GLU A 656 -1.38 12.31 -23.94
N ALA A 657 -1.58 13.12 -24.98
CA ALA A 657 -1.07 14.50 -25.03
C ALA A 657 -1.55 15.40 -23.88
N ALA A 658 -2.68 15.07 -23.23
CA ALA A 658 -3.22 15.78 -22.06
C ALA A 658 -2.51 15.45 -20.73
N TYR A 659 -1.56 14.52 -20.72
CA TYR A 659 -0.80 14.08 -19.54
C TYR A 659 0.72 14.11 -19.72
N GLN A 660 1.24 14.39 -20.92
CA GLN A 660 2.68 14.48 -21.19
C GLN A 660 3.40 15.55 -20.32
N ASP A 661 2.69 16.51 -19.74
CA ASP A 661 3.24 17.49 -18.80
C ASP A 661 3.66 16.89 -17.45
N ILE A 662 3.09 15.75 -17.01
CA ILE A 662 3.44 15.13 -15.72
C ILE A 662 4.90 14.65 -15.67
N LYS A 663 5.53 14.44 -16.83
CA LYS A 663 6.96 14.15 -16.98
C LYS A 663 7.86 15.34 -16.63
N ASN A 664 7.36 16.56 -16.84
CA ASN A 664 8.11 17.81 -16.64
C ASN A 664 7.88 18.40 -15.24
N GLU A 665 6.93 17.88 -14.48
CA GLU A 665 6.71 18.32 -13.10
C GLU A 665 7.87 17.87 -12.20
N THR A 666 8.69 18.82 -11.77
CA THR A 666 9.74 18.55 -10.79
C THR A 666 9.19 17.91 -9.51
N VAL A 667 10.01 17.03 -8.94
CA VAL A 667 9.76 16.44 -7.63
C VAL A 667 9.86 17.55 -6.59
N PRO A 668 8.81 17.82 -5.78
CA PRO A 668 8.93 18.79 -4.71
C PRO A 668 9.71 18.15 -3.57
N SER A 669 10.85 18.73 -3.20
CA SER A 669 11.33 18.55 -1.84
C SER A 669 10.36 19.30 -0.91
N PRO A 670 9.82 18.68 0.16
CA PRO A 670 8.99 19.35 1.19
C PRO A 670 9.76 20.43 2.02
N SER A 671 10.31 21.43 1.32
CA SER A 671 11.10 22.53 1.86
C SER A 671 10.34 23.32 2.94
N PRO A 672 10.89 23.44 4.17
CA PRO A 672 10.14 23.95 5.30
C PRO A 672 10.29 25.46 5.47
N SER A 673 9.46 26.24 4.77
CA SER A 673 9.19 27.62 5.17
C SER A 673 7.80 28.06 4.68
N PRO A 674 6.85 28.35 5.59
CA PRO A 674 5.73 29.19 5.21
C PRO A 674 6.29 30.58 4.86
N SER A 675 5.86 31.15 3.73
CA SER A 675 6.11 32.56 3.46
C SER A 675 5.36 33.38 4.52
N ALA A 676 6.08 33.89 5.53
CA ALA A 676 5.55 34.73 6.60
C ALA A 676 5.23 36.16 6.10
N SER A 677 4.76 36.28 4.86
CA SER A 677 4.45 37.51 4.16
C SER A 677 3.35 37.23 3.14
N PRO A 678 2.17 37.89 3.25
CA PRO A 678 1.24 37.93 2.13
C PRO A 678 1.88 38.69 0.97
N SER A 679 1.55 38.32 -0.28
CA SER A 679 2.06 39.04 -1.45
C SER A 679 1.61 40.50 -1.42
N SER A 680 2.56 41.43 -1.32
CA SER A 680 2.32 42.88 -1.26
C SER A 680 2.15 43.53 -2.65
N SER A 681 1.97 42.73 -3.70
CA SER A 681 1.79 43.18 -5.09
C SER A 681 0.36 43.00 -5.58
N PRO A 682 -0.52 44.01 -5.44
CA PRO A 682 -1.82 44.01 -6.13
C PRO A 682 -1.62 44.16 -7.64
N SER A 683 -2.45 43.47 -8.43
CA SER A 683 -2.46 43.61 -9.89
C SER A 683 -2.90 45.03 -10.29
N GLN A 684 -2.09 45.74 -11.07
CA GLN A 684 -2.40 47.10 -11.51
C GLN A 684 -3.33 47.11 -12.72
N SER A 685 -4.61 47.41 -12.48
CA SER A 685 -5.49 48.07 -13.46
C SER A 685 -6.63 48.77 -12.73
N PRO A 686 -6.83 50.09 -12.92
CA PRO A 686 -7.82 50.86 -12.16
C PRO A 686 -9.22 50.76 -12.76
N SER A 687 -10.23 50.72 -11.90
CA SER A 687 -11.60 51.13 -12.23
C SER A 687 -12.06 52.18 -11.20
N ALA A 688 -12.67 53.26 -11.67
CA ALA A 688 -12.84 54.48 -10.87
C ALA A 688 -14.28 54.69 -10.40
N SER A 689 -14.48 54.77 -9.08
CA SER A 689 -15.60 55.47 -8.44
C SER A 689 -15.30 55.68 -6.95
N PRO A 690 -15.31 56.93 -6.43
CA PRO A 690 -15.19 57.18 -5.01
C PRO A 690 -16.54 57.01 -4.29
N SER A 691 -16.52 56.45 -3.08
CA SER A 691 -17.64 56.53 -2.13
C SER A 691 -17.15 57.23 -0.86
N SER A 692 -17.95 58.17 -0.35
CA SER A 692 -17.51 59.15 0.65
C SER A 692 -18.26 59.03 1.97
N SER A 693 -17.60 58.51 3.01
CA SER A 693 -17.95 58.82 4.41
C SER A 693 -16.82 58.46 5.38
N PRO A 694 -16.34 59.39 6.23
CA PRO A 694 -15.43 59.09 7.33
C PRO A 694 -16.19 58.71 8.61
N SER A 695 -15.74 57.67 9.33
CA SER A 695 -16.25 57.34 10.66
C SER A 695 -15.13 57.51 11.71
N PRO A 696 -15.23 58.46 12.65
CA PRO A 696 -14.14 58.77 13.59
C PRO A 696 -14.37 58.17 14.99
N SER A 697 -13.47 57.31 15.46
CA SER A 697 -13.14 57.14 16.90
C SER A 697 -11.89 56.26 17.10
N PRO A 698 -10.74 56.81 17.55
CA PRO A 698 -9.68 56.04 18.15
C PRO A 698 -9.97 55.80 19.65
N SER A 699 -9.76 54.58 20.15
CA SER A 699 -9.81 54.27 21.58
C SER A 699 -8.40 53.93 22.09
N PRO A 700 -7.76 54.79 22.91
CA PRO A 700 -6.39 54.56 23.38
C PRO A 700 -6.34 54.11 24.85
N SER A 701 -5.87 52.88 25.10
CA SER A 701 -4.80 52.62 26.08
C SER A 701 -4.36 51.14 26.07
N PRO A 702 -3.05 50.82 26.11
CA PRO A 702 -2.57 49.48 26.43
C PRO A 702 -2.57 49.23 27.95
N SER A 703 -2.78 47.98 28.38
CA SER A 703 -2.57 47.54 29.77
C SER A 703 -1.38 46.57 29.84
N PRO A 704 -0.42 46.74 30.78
CA PRO A 704 0.80 45.96 30.80
C PRO A 704 0.66 44.58 31.47
N SER A 705 1.36 43.59 30.91
CA SER A 705 1.78 42.38 31.65
C SER A 705 3.01 42.72 32.53
N PRO A 706 3.33 41.96 33.61
CA PRO A 706 3.52 40.51 33.54
C PRO A 706 2.87 39.70 34.68
N SER A 707 2.78 38.38 34.49
CA SER A 707 2.58 37.40 35.56
C SER A 707 3.59 36.23 35.41
N PRO A 708 4.50 36.01 36.36
CA PRO A 708 5.46 34.90 36.31
C PRO A 708 4.93 33.67 37.04
N SER A 709 5.00 32.49 36.40
CA SER A 709 4.94 31.21 37.11
C SER A 709 5.69 30.12 36.33
N PRO A 710 6.65 29.40 36.95
CA PRO A 710 7.33 28.28 36.31
C PRO A 710 6.48 27.00 36.44
N SER A 711 6.46 26.18 35.38
CA SER A 711 5.91 24.82 35.44
C SER A 711 6.98 23.81 35.00
N PRO A 712 7.37 22.84 35.86
CA PRO A 712 8.39 21.87 35.50
C PRO A 712 7.81 20.76 34.61
N SER A 713 8.45 20.53 33.46
CA SER A 713 8.32 19.25 32.75
C SER A 713 9.14 18.20 33.53
N PRO A 714 8.57 17.02 33.80
CA PRO A 714 8.67 15.96 32.81
C PRO A 714 7.38 15.14 32.63
N SER A 715 7.19 14.61 31.42
CA SER A 715 6.35 13.43 31.18
C SER A 715 7.14 12.41 30.37
N GLN A 716 7.23 11.18 30.87
CA GLN A 716 7.84 10.06 30.13
C GLN A 716 6.76 9.39 29.28
N SER A 717 7.14 8.88 28.10
CA SER A 717 6.23 8.11 27.24
C SER A 717 6.53 6.61 27.35
N PRO A 718 5.64 5.80 27.96
CA PRO A 718 5.81 4.36 28.04
C PRO A 718 5.01 3.64 26.94
N SER A 719 5.62 3.41 25.78
CA SER A 719 5.12 2.36 24.89
C SER A 719 5.42 1.00 25.54
N GLN A 720 4.37 0.27 25.95
CA GLN A 720 4.52 -1.09 26.48
C GLN A 720 3.89 -2.12 25.53
N SER A 721 4.59 -3.22 25.34
CA SER A 721 4.25 -4.26 24.35
C SER A 721 2.99 -5.03 24.75
N PRO A 722 2.15 -5.49 23.79
CA PRO A 722 0.95 -6.27 24.10
C PRO A 722 1.30 -7.60 24.80
N SER A 723 0.74 -7.84 25.99
CA SER A 723 0.81 -9.14 26.63
C SER A 723 -0.24 -10.10 26.06
N GLN A 724 0.06 -11.40 26.06
CA GLN A 724 -0.79 -12.47 25.54
C GLN A 724 -0.88 -13.64 26.55
N SER A 725 -2.05 -14.27 26.62
CA SER A 725 -2.24 -15.52 27.38
C SER A 725 -1.67 -16.73 26.61
N PRO A 726 -0.94 -17.66 27.26
CA PRO A 726 -0.90 -19.05 26.82
C PRO A 726 -2.32 -19.60 26.74
N GLY A 727 -2.66 -20.37 25.70
CA GLY A 727 -4.03 -20.77 25.40
C GLY A 727 -4.56 -21.92 26.27
N GLY A 728 -4.98 -21.63 27.51
CA GLY A 728 -5.67 -22.58 28.38
C GLY A 728 -7.19 -22.49 28.24
N GLY A 729 -7.85 -23.55 27.77
CA GLY A 729 -9.33 -23.62 27.74
C GLY A 729 -10.01 -22.93 26.54
N GLY A 730 -9.37 -22.94 25.36
CA GLY A 730 -10.01 -22.51 24.11
C GLY A 730 -10.24 -21.00 23.95
N CYS A 731 -9.66 -20.19 24.83
CA CYS A 731 -9.65 -18.73 24.70
C CYS A 731 -8.22 -18.18 24.67
N ALA A 732 -8.03 -17.05 24.00
CA ALA A 732 -6.87 -16.18 24.12
C ALA A 732 -7.33 -14.73 24.37
N ALA A 733 -6.54 -13.98 25.14
CA ALA A 733 -6.77 -12.56 25.37
C ALA A 733 -5.49 -11.74 25.19
N THR A 734 -5.63 -10.53 24.66
CA THR A 734 -4.53 -9.57 24.46
C THR A 734 -4.89 -8.20 25.00
N TYR A 735 -3.95 -7.53 25.67
CA TYR A 735 -4.13 -6.20 26.27
C TYR A 735 -3.38 -5.12 25.50
N ARG A 736 -3.96 -3.92 25.41
CA ARG A 736 -3.23 -2.68 25.10
C ARG A 736 -3.77 -1.48 25.88
N VAL A 737 -2.90 -0.51 26.14
CA VAL A 737 -3.30 0.85 26.50
C VAL A 737 -3.74 1.57 25.21
N VAL A 738 -4.88 2.26 25.26
CA VAL A 738 -5.46 3.03 24.14
C VAL A 738 -5.13 4.51 24.26
N ASN A 739 -5.10 5.04 25.49
CA ASN A 739 -4.75 6.42 25.81
C ASN A 739 -4.28 6.53 27.27
N GLU A 740 -3.48 7.53 27.61
CA GLU A 740 -2.98 7.78 28.96
C GLU A 740 -2.85 9.28 29.26
N TRP A 741 -3.11 9.66 30.51
CA TRP A 741 -3.07 11.04 31.00
C TRP A 741 -2.60 11.07 32.46
N PRO A 742 -2.23 12.23 33.02
CA PRO A 742 -1.77 12.31 34.41
C PRO A 742 -2.81 11.73 35.39
N GLY A 743 -2.46 10.62 36.04
CA GLY A 743 -3.28 9.90 37.02
C GLY A 743 -4.28 8.89 36.46
N GLY A 744 -4.39 8.69 35.14
CA GLY A 744 -5.34 7.72 34.57
C GLY A 744 -5.10 7.32 33.13
N PHE A 745 -5.77 6.27 32.69
CA PHE A 745 -5.56 5.64 31.39
C PHE A 745 -6.82 4.94 30.88
N GLN A 746 -6.81 4.61 29.59
CA GLN A 746 -7.80 3.78 28.92
C GLN A 746 -7.14 2.47 28.46
N GLY A 747 -7.72 1.34 28.85
CA GLY A 747 -7.31 0.01 28.40
C GLY A 747 -8.33 -0.61 27.44
N GLU A 748 -7.86 -1.49 26.55
CA GLU A 748 -8.71 -2.39 25.77
C GLU A 748 -8.14 -3.81 25.83
N VAL A 749 -9.04 -4.80 25.92
CA VAL A 749 -8.73 -6.21 25.82
C VAL A 749 -9.52 -6.82 24.66
N THR A 750 -8.81 -7.47 23.74
CA THR A 750 -9.41 -8.33 22.73
C THR A 750 -9.50 -9.75 23.27
N VAL A 751 -10.68 -10.36 23.19
CA VAL A 751 -10.96 -11.73 23.62
C VAL A 751 -11.26 -12.55 22.37
N ARG A 752 -10.54 -13.66 22.16
CA ARG A 752 -10.65 -14.52 20.98
C ARG A 752 -10.93 -15.96 21.38
N ASN A 753 -11.91 -16.58 20.73
CA ASN A 753 -12.08 -18.03 20.75
C ASN A 753 -10.94 -18.65 19.92
N SER A 754 -10.04 -19.38 20.58
CA SER A 754 -8.94 -20.13 19.99
C SER A 754 -9.23 -21.64 19.88
N GLY A 755 -10.42 -22.09 20.29
CA GLY A 755 -10.93 -23.43 20.10
C GLY A 755 -11.66 -23.64 18.76
N VAL A 756 -12.10 -24.87 18.54
CA VAL A 756 -12.83 -25.33 17.34
C VAL A 756 -14.35 -25.37 17.50
N THR A 757 -14.85 -25.15 18.71
CA THR A 757 -16.28 -25.07 19.07
C THR A 757 -16.64 -23.63 19.42
N ALA A 758 -17.88 -23.22 19.19
CA ALA A 758 -18.36 -21.92 19.67
C ALA A 758 -18.40 -21.88 21.21
N THR A 759 -18.04 -20.74 21.81
CA THR A 759 -18.23 -20.47 23.25
C THR A 759 -19.64 -19.97 23.51
N THR A 760 -20.08 -20.03 24.77
CA THR A 760 -21.28 -19.33 25.27
C THR A 760 -20.92 -18.15 26.19
N SER A 761 -19.75 -18.23 26.84
CA SER A 761 -19.25 -17.27 27.82
C SER A 761 -17.72 -17.17 27.79
N TRP A 762 -17.18 -16.08 28.33
CA TRP A 762 -15.75 -15.91 28.56
C TRP A 762 -15.46 -15.06 29.81
N SER A 763 -14.27 -15.25 30.37
CA SER A 763 -13.72 -14.44 31.46
C SER A 763 -12.22 -14.24 31.26
N VAL A 764 -11.75 -13.00 31.42
CA VAL A 764 -10.33 -12.64 31.33
C VAL A 764 -9.87 -12.07 32.65
N SER A 765 -8.75 -12.59 33.17
CA SER A 765 -8.16 -12.16 34.44
C SER A 765 -6.68 -11.83 34.31
N TRP A 766 -6.20 -10.90 35.13
CA TRP A 766 -4.80 -10.46 35.16
C TRP A 766 -4.43 -9.79 36.48
N MET A 767 -3.13 -9.51 36.66
CA MET A 767 -2.60 -8.73 37.78
C MET A 767 -2.04 -7.41 37.26
N PHE A 768 -2.48 -6.27 37.83
CA PHE A 768 -1.86 -4.97 37.57
C PHE A 768 -0.52 -4.82 38.34
N PRO A 769 0.56 -4.38 37.68
CA PRO A 769 1.90 -4.35 38.29
C PRO A 769 2.17 -3.14 39.19
N SER A 770 1.36 -2.09 39.15
CA SER A 770 1.74 -0.77 39.71
C SER A 770 0.56 0.04 40.26
N GLY A 771 -0.32 -0.61 41.01
CA GLY A 771 -1.38 0.06 41.80
C GLY A 771 -2.57 0.56 40.98
N GLN A 772 -2.73 0.13 39.73
CA GLN A 772 -3.81 0.58 38.86
C GLN A 772 -5.18 0.05 39.30
N THR A 773 -6.20 0.91 39.26
CA THR A 773 -7.59 0.60 39.66
C THR A 773 -8.54 0.96 38.53
N ILE A 774 -9.40 0.03 38.10
CA ILE A 774 -10.39 0.30 37.06
C ILE A 774 -11.55 1.10 37.65
N THR A 775 -11.89 2.22 37.01
CA THR A 775 -12.94 3.14 37.44
C THR A 775 -14.24 2.97 36.65
N GLN A 776 -14.15 2.53 35.38
CA GLN A 776 -15.32 2.22 34.55
C GLN A 776 -14.96 1.17 33.50
N VAL A 777 -15.86 0.21 33.24
CA VAL A 777 -15.74 -0.82 32.19
C VAL A 777 -16.92 -0.73 31.22
N TRP A 778 -16.74 -1.15 29.97
CA TRP A 778 -17.81 -1.38 28.99
C TRP A 778 -17.58 -2.67 28.21
N ASN A 779 -18.67 -3.27 27.73
CA ASN A 779 -18.74 -4.59 27.08
C ASN A 779 -18.23 -5.76 27.96
N GLY A 780 -18.14 -5.57 29.27
CA GLY A 780 -17.73 -6.60 30.24
C GLY A 780 -18.18 -6.27 31.66
N THR A 781 -18.21 -7.27 32.53
CA THR A 781 -18.57 -7.16 33.94
C THR A 781 -17.32 -7.25 34.80
N LEU A 782 -16.96 -6.18 35.51
CA LEU A 782 -15.73 -6.08 36.30
C LEU A 782 -15.86 -6.68 37.70
N SER A 783 -14.82 -7.39 38.13
CA SER A 783 -14.48 -7.63 39.52
C SER A 783 -12.99 -7.31 39.73
N GLN A 784 -12.66 -6.45 40.70
CA GLN A 784 -11.27 -6.14 41.07
C GLN A 784 -11.09 -6.19 42.59
N SER A 785 -9.98 -6.77 43.05
CA SER A 785 -9.57 -6.79 44.45
C SER A 785 -8.06 -6.56 44.54
N GLY A 786 -7.66 -5.38 45.04
CA GLY A 786 -6.26 -4.94 44.95
C GLY A 786 -5.78 -4.89 43.50
N SER A 787 -4.63 -5.52 43.21
CA SER A 787 -4.10 -5.65 41.84
C SER A 787 -4.76 -6.74 41.00
N ALA A 788 -5.55 -7.64 41.59
CA ALA A 788 -6.18 -8.74 40.87
C ALA A 788 -7.48 -8.29 40.18
N VAL A 789 -7.55 -8.48 38.86
CA VAL A 789 -8.69 -8.11 38.02
C VAL A 789 -9.27 -9.36 37.35
N SER A 790 -10.60 -9.41 37.24
CA SER A 790 -11.33 -10.30 36.35
C SER A 790 -12.45 -9.52 35.66
N VAL A 791 -12.61 -9.72 34.35
CA VAL A 791 -13.72 -9.19 33.55
C VAL A 791 -14.36 -10.33 32.78
N SER A 792 -15.66 -10.55 32.99
CA SER A 792 -16.45 -11.51 32.22
C SER A 792 -17.31 -10.84 31.15
N ASN A 793 -17.82 -11.63 30.21
CA ASN A 793 -18.72 -11.14 29.17
C ASN A 793 -20.00 -10.49 29.73
N VAL A 794 -20.64 -9.65 28.92
CA VAL A 794 -22.05 -9.25 29.09
C VAL A 794 -22.95 -10.13 28.24
N SER A 795 -24.27 -10.01 28.40
CA SER A 795 -25.26 -10.94 27.83
C SER A 795 -25.23 -11.10 26.30
N TYR A 796 -24.70 -10.11 25.55
CA TYR A 796 -24.69 -10.10 24.09
C TYR A 796 -23.34 -10.46 23.45
N ASN A 797 -22.24 -10.63 24.21
CA ASN A 797 -20.90 -10.85 23.65
C ASN A 797 -20.12 -12.06 24.21
N GLY A 798 -20.75 -12.92 25.01
CA GLY A 798 -20.13 -14.17 25.47
C GLY A 798 -20.00 -15.25 24.39
N ALA A 799 -20.93 -15.25 23.44
CA ALA A 799 -20.98 -16.24 22.37
C ALA A 799 -20.04 -15.89 21.21
N LEU A 800 -18.95 -16.64 21.05
CA LEU A 800 -17.94 -16.45 20.00
C LEU A 800 -17.81 -17.75 19.19
N GLY A 801 -18.02 -17.68 17.87
CA GLY A 801 -17.70 -18.79 16.96
C GLY A 801 -16.20 -19.12 16.96
N ALA A 802 -15.83 -20.31 16.47
CA ALA A 802 -14.43 -20.72 16.37
C ALA A 802 -13.59 -19.66 15.63
N GLY A 803 -12.47 -19.24 16.22
CA GLY A 803 -11.60 -18.18 15.68
C GLY A 803 -12.12 -16.74 15.83
N ALA A 804 -13.39 -16.53 16.18
CA ALA A 804 -14.02 -15.20 16.31
C ALA A 804 -13.54 -14.45 17.57
N SER A 805 -13.71 -13.13 17.58
CA SER A 805 -13.26 -12.25 18.67
C SER A 805 -14.27 -11.19 19.05
N THR A 806 -14.18 -10.67 20.28
CA THR A 806 -14.86 -9.46 20.75
C THR A 806 -13.88 -8.58 21.54
N THR A 807 -14.28 -7.36 21.88
CA THR A 807 -13.47 -6.43 22.67
C THR A 807 -14.26 -5.86 23.84
N PHE A 808 -13.59 -5.73 24.98
CA PHE A 808 -14.04 -4.91 26.10
C PHE A 808 -12.99 -3.83 26.40
N GLY A 809 -13.45 -2.70 26.90
CA GLY A 809 -12.59 -1.57 27.23
C GLY A 809 -12.92 -1.00 28.59
N PHE A 810 -11.99 -0.24 29.14
CA PHE A 810 -12.14 0.35 30.45
C PHE A 810 -11.31 1.62 30.61
N THR A 811 -11.68 2.46 31.57
CA THR A 811 -10.80 3.51 32.12
C THR A 811 -10.37 3.13 33.53
N GLY A 812 -9.16 3.54 33.89
CA GLY A 812 -8.60 3.29 35.22
C GLY A 812 -7.74 4.45 35.70
N SER A 813 -7.50 4.50 37.00
CA SER A 813 -6.53 5.38 37.65
C SER A 813 -5.23 4.64 37.94
N SER A 814 -4.13 5.37 38.08
CA SER A 814 -2.84 4.84 38.54
C SER A 814 -2.19 5.79 39.55
N SER A 815 -1.62 5.24 40.61
CA SER A 815 -0.80 5.96 41.60
C SER A 815 0.71 5.87 41.32
N GLY A 816 1.09 5.19 40.23
CA GLY A 816 2.48 5.05 39.76
C GLY A 816 2.56 4.90 38.23
N SER A 817 3.66 4.32 37.74
CA SER A 817 3.85 4.03 36.31
C SER A 817 2.80 3.04 35.79
N ASN A 818 2.12 3.34 34.69
CA ASN A 818 1.11 2.45 34.10
C ASN A 818 1.74 1.25 33.37
N GLY A 819 2.23 0.26 34.12
CA GLY A 819 2.75 -0.98 33.55
C GLY A 819 1.65 -1.86 32.96
N ALA A 820 1.86 -2.39 31.76
CA ALA A 820 0.99 -3.42 31.18
C ALA A 820 1.04 -4.71 32.03
N PRO A 821 -0.05 -5.49 32.13
CA PRO A 821 -0.04 -6.77 32.83
C PRO A 821 0.97 -7.73 32.19
N ALA A 822 1.79 -8.41 33.00
CA ALA A 822 2.81 -9.33 32.48
C ALA A 822 2.20 -10.50 31.69
N SER A 823 1.06 -11.02 32.16
CA SER A 823 0.28 -12.08 31.53
C SER A 823 -1.21 -11.85 31.74
N LEU A 824 -2.02 -12.22 30.75
CA LEU A 824 -3.46 -12.41 30.89
C LEU A 824 -3.75 -13.92 31.00
N THR A 825 -4.88 -14.27 31.61
CA THR A 825 -5.47 -15.61 31.57
C THR A 825 -6.90 -15.46 31.07
N CYS A 826 -7.25 -16.11 29.96
CA CYS A 826 -8.65 -16.22 29.53
C CYS A 826 -9.19 -17.63 29.75
N THR A 827 -10.44 -17.75 30.19
CA THR A 827 -11.22 -18.98 30.15
C THR A 827 -12.52 -18.75 29.38
N ALA A 828 -13.04 -19.81 28.76
CA ALA A 828 -14.33 -19.79 28.09
C ALA A 828 -15.09 -21.11 28.33
N SER A 829 -16.40 -21.10 28.05
CA SER A 829 -17.32 -22.24 28.18
C SER A 829 -18.53 -22.05 27.27
#